data_AF-A0AAX4P4Y1-F1
#
_entry.id   AF-A0AAX4P4Y1-F1
#
_cell.length_a   1.000
_cell.length_b   1.000
_cell.length_c   1.000
_cell.angle_alpha   90.00
_cell.angle_beta   90.00
_cell.angle_gamma   90.00
#
_symmetry.space_group_name_H-M   'P 1'
#
loop_
_entity.id
_entity.type
_entity.pdbx_description
1 polymer ?
#
loop_
_entity_poly.entity_id
_entity_poly.type
_entity_poly.pdbx_seq_one_letter_code
_entity_poly.pdbx_strand_id
1 'polypeptide(L)'
;MKAGGQGGWFKSVEFALQQAKADIARERSERERAERAARAARAKRRGVNFHKPSGRWEAYVYTKGKRHSLGYYKEEEMAAKAFDKAVIKIRGKHAVTNYPPEEYNEEMRSRGASEISVEMFILQLRSEAKRQNKLKAKEDKPKRAKTGYLLFMDHVLDQVKEDLTADLAEGEKLTARGAIVSAIAALWREQDKETKEEWQARAKGLRATVDQRPERAAVEVGPSTSRGGKAVEVDRPGPSKRPMHEGEGEAAKGIAAVAPVRREPLPQKRGPMGPKNPSSIYRGVTFHKVRGKWVANVYIKGKLHELGGYKEEEMAAKAYDKAVIKFRGKDAYTNFPAEEYAEEMRSRGASKISEEEFILQLRSEAKSKGAKTGYQLFWDHVRDGVKEDLTAELAEGEKLDGKVVLCAINALWREQDKETKEEWQVRAKERRDAVDQRPERAAVEGQGGGGGTSQRRGVARREAGRGWRGGGRGTPKGSEAAREALAASHGFGLSSVRFNCGTQDIHLELEVKNSKFHGTHDTILHPSCFDANAGLFEVLLTNEDAVLSDELNHASIIDGIRLCKAERHRYKHLDMRDLEDKLIATQTKRQRLIATDGVFSMDGHVAPLKDIVALANKYNALVFMDECHATGFLGKTGRGTEEYCGLEPGTVDIVNSTLGKAPGGGTGGYTTGRQEIVDLLRQKARPYLFSNTLAPAMVGACSEVSGIGLGRGGQ
;
A
#
# COMPACT_ATOMS: atom_id res chain seq x y z
N MET A 1 -10.22 -9.39 -61.06
CA MET A 1 -9.27 -8.97 -60.01
C MET A 1 -9.84 -9.30 -58.63
N LYS A 2 -8.97 -9.63 -57.66
CA LYS A 2 -9.22 -9.66 -56.20
C LYS A 2 -10.49 -10.38 -55.69
N ALA A 3 -10.36 -11.70 -55.50
CA ALA A 3 -10.80 -12.33 -54.26
C ALA A 3 -9.62 -12.33 -53.26
N GLY A 4 -9.90 -12.21 -51.96
CA GLY A 4 -8.92 -12.38 -50.88
C GLY A 4 -8.82 -11.19 -49.92
N GLY A 5 -9.03 -11.42 -48.62
CA GLY A 5 -8.85 -10.34 -47.62
C GLY A 5 -9.36 -10.51 -46.19
N GLN A 6 -9.95 -11.63 -45.75
CA GLN A 6 -10.43 -11.76 -44.35
C GLN A 6 -9.98 -13.02 -43.57
N GLY A 7 -9.27 -13.98 -44.20
CA GLY A 7 -8.87 -15.23 -43.53
C GLY A 7 -7.54 -15.21 -42.75
N GLY A 8 -6.78 -14.11 -42.77
CA GLY A 8 -5.38 -14.10 -42.32
C GLY A 8 -5.17 -13.82 -40.83
N TRP A 9 -5.99 -12.97 -40.21
CA TRP A 9 -5.67 -12.41 -38.89
C TRP A 9 -5.94 -13.40 -37.74
N PHE A 10 -7.11 -14.07 -37.76
CA PHE A 10 -7.49 -15.06 -36.74
C PHE A 10 -6.56 -16.28 -36.68
N LYS A 11 -6.08 -16.77 -37.84
CA LYS A 11 -5.17 -17.94 -37.89
C LYS A 11 -3.81 -17.67 -37.24
N SER A 12 -3.33 -16.43 -37.25
CA SER A 12 -2.02 -16.09 -36.65
C SER A 12 -2.06 -16.07 -35.11
N VAL A 13 -3.17 -15.58 -34.52
CA VAL A 13 -3.35 -15.54 -33.06
C VAL A 13 -3.48 -16.95 -32.50
N GLU A 14 -4.26 -17.81 -33.16
CA GLU A 14 -4.45 -19.20 -32.72
C GLU A 14 -3.15 -20.02 -32.82
N PHE A 15 -2.38 -19.85 -33.90
CA PHE A 15 -1.06 -20.45 -34.06
C PHE A 15 -0.07 -19.97 -32.98
N ALA A 16 0.00 -18.66 -32.72
CA ALA A 16 0.84 -18.11 -31.65
C ALA A 16 0.44 -18.64 -30.26
N LEU A 17 -0.87 -18.82 -30.01
CA LEU A 17 -1.37 -19.40 -28.77
C LEU A 17 -1.01 -20.88 -28.62
N GLN A 18 -1.00 -21.65 -29.70
CA GLN A 18 -0.55 -23.05 -29.69
C GLN A 18 0.96 -23.15 -29.49
N GLN A 19 1.76 -22.30 -30.16
CA GLN A 19 3.20 -22.23 -29.99
C GLN A 19 3.58 -21.94 -28.52
N ALA A 20 2.97 -20.92 -27.92
CA ALA A 20 3.20 -20.56 -26.52
C ALA A 20 2.78 -21.69 -25.54
N LYS A 21 1.68 -22.40 -25.81
CA LYS A 21 1.27 -23.57 -25.01
C LYS A 21 2.26 -24.73 -25.12
N ALA A 22 2.82 -24.98 -26.31
CA ALA A 22 3.84 -26.01 -26.53
C ALA A 22 5.16 -25.66 -25.83
N ASP A 23 5.56 -24.39 -25.85
CA ASP A 23 6.75 -23.90 -25.15
C ASP A 23 6.63 -24.04 -23.63
N ILE A 24 5.49 -23.65 -23.04
CA ILE A 24 5.20 -23.84 -21.62
C ILE A 24 5.19 -25.33 -21.24
N ALA A 25 4.65 -26.21 -22.09
CA ALA A 25 4.67 -27.65 -21.85
C ALA A 25 6.09 -28.24 -21.90
N ARG A 26 6.93 -27.75 -22.82
CA ARG A 26 8.34 -28.13 -22.97
C ARG A 26 9.18 -27.68 -21.77
N GLU A 27 9.09 -26.43 -21.35
CA GLU A 27 9.76 -25.93 -20.14
C GLU A 27 9.33 -26.72 -18.88
N ARG A 28 8.04 -27.08 -18.78
CA ARG A 28 7.53 -27.90 -17.68
C ARG A 28 8.14 -29.31 -17.68
N SER A 29 8.24 -29.94 -18.85
CA SER A 29 8.86 -31.26 -19.04
C SER A 29 10.36 -31.26 -18.72
N GLU A 30 11.09 -30.25 -19.17
CA GLU A 30 12.52 -30.08 -18.85
C GLU A 30 12.75 -29.84 -17.36
N ARG A 31 11.90 -29.02 -16.73
CA ARG A 31 11.94 -28.78 -15.27
C ARG A 31 11.60 -30.04 -14.47
N GLU A 32 10.64 -30.85 -14.91
CA GLU A 32 10.33 -32.15 -14.29
C GLU A 32 11.45 -33.18 -14.49
N ARG A 33 12.13 -33.19 -15.64
CA ARG A 33 13.35 -34.01 -15.86
C ARG A 33 14.50 -33.57 -14.96
N ALA A 34 14.74 -32.26 -14.83
CA ALA A 34 15.73 -31.71 -13.91
C ALA A 34 15.41 -32.02 -12.44
N GLU A 35 14.13 -31.94 -12.03
CA GLU A 35 13.70 -32.37 -10.70
C GLU A 35 13.87 -33.88 -10.48
N ARG A 36 13.55 -34.74 -11.47
CA ARG A 36 13.78 -36.19 -11.36
C ARG A 36 15.27 -36.52 -11.22
N ALA A 37 16.15 -35.87 -11.98
CA ALA A 37 17.60 -36.00 -11.82
C ALA A 37 18.08 -35.52 -10.43
N ALA A 38 17.57 -34.39 -9.94
CA ALA A 38 17.88 -33.86 -8.61
C ALA A 38 17.33 -34.72 -7.45
N ARG A 39 16.23 -35.46 -7.67
CA ARG A 39 15.69 -36.42 -6.70
C ARG A 39 16.55 -37.69 -6.57
N ALA A 40 17.30 -38.05 -7.61
CA ALA A 40 18.18 -39.23 -7.65
C ALA A 40 19.62 -38.97 -7.14
N ALA A 41 20.04 -37.71 -6.98
CA ALA A 41 21.41 -37.37 -6.60
C ALA A 41 21.72 -37.67 -5.12
N ARG A 42 22.52 -38.73 -4.87
CA ARG A 42 23.14 -39.03 -3.57
C ARG A 42 24.61 -38.64 -3.62
N ALA A 43 25.12 -38.01 -2.55
CA ALA A 43 26.53 -37.64 -2.45
C ALA A 43 27.42 -38.89 -2.49
N LYS A 44 28.42 -38.87 -3.38
CA LYS A 44 29.46 -39.89 -3.53
C LYS A 44 30.70 -39.54 -2.69
N ARG A 45 30.94 -38.25 -2.41
CA ARG A 45 32.13 -37.75 -1.72
C ARG A 45 31.86 -37.41 -0.25
N ARG A 46 32.84 -37.67 0.63
CA ARG A 46 32.74 -37.49 2.09
C ARG A 46 32.62 -36.02 2.45
N GLY A 47 31.77 -35.72 3.43
CA GLY A 47 31.56 -34.35 3.94
C GLY A 47 30.76 -33.42 3.02
N VAL A 48 30.12 -33.98 1.99
CA VAL A 48 29.32 -33.25 1.01
C VAL A 48 27.86 -33.71 1.06
N ASN A 49 26.92 -32.81 0.80
CA ASN A 49 25.49 -33.13 0.69
C ASN A 49 24.80 -32.27 -0.39
N PHE A 50 23.85 -32.82 -1.13
CA PHE A 50 23.08 -32.05 -2.10
C PHE A 50 21.95 -31.28 -1.43
N HIS A 51 22.06 -29.96 -1.37
CA HIS A 51 21.05 -29.08 -0.79
C HIS A 51 19.94 -28.81 -1.82
N LYS A 52 18.92 -29.68 -1.82
CA LYS A 52 17.77 -29.66 -2.74
C LYS A 52 17.16 -28.26 -2.96
N PRO A 53 16.89 -27.42 -1.93
CA PRO A 53 16.26 -26.11 -2.14
C PRO A 53 17.10 -25.09 -2.92
N SER A 54 18.42 -25.29 -3.04
CA SER A 54 19.31 -24.39 -3.79
C SER A 54 19.93 -25.03 -5.03
N GLY A 55 19.69 -26.32 -5.28
CA GLY A 55 20.33 -27.07 -6.37
C GLY A 55 21.86 -27.07 -6.30
N ARG A 56 22.45 -27.10 -5.10
CA ARG A 56 23.91 -26.95 -4.88
C ARG A 56 24.44 -27.94 -3.86
N TRP A 57 25.71 -28.28 -3.98
CA TRP A 57 26.44 -29.15 -3.06
C TRP A 57 26.96 -28.35 -1.86
N GLU A 58 26.49 -28.67 -0.67
CA GLU A 58 26.99 -28.13 0.59
C GLU A 58 28.18 -28.97 1.08
N ALA A 59 29.30 -28.32 1.40
CA ALA A 59 30.41 -28.94 2.13
C ALA A 59 30.26 -28.65 3.63
N TYR A 60 30.52 -29.62 4.51
CA TYR A 60 30.40 -29.44 5.96
C TYR A 60 31.35 -30.33 6.77
N VAL A 61 31.80 -29.83 7.92
CA VAL A 61 32.63 -30.55 8.89
C VAL A 61 32.00 -30.55 10.28
N TYR A 62 32.43 -31.47 11.14
CA TYR A 62 32.08 -31.49 12.56
C TYR A 62 33.29 -31.13 13.42
N THR A 63 33.12 -30.15 14.30
CA THR A 63 34.11 -29.72 15.30
C THR A 63 33.45 -29.62 16.66
N LYS A 64 34.00 -30.29 17.69
CA LYS A 64 33.44 -30.31 19.06
C LYS A 64 31.93 -30.64 19.08
N GLY A 65 31.50 -31.67 18.34
CA GLY A 65 30.10 -32.09 18.23
C GLY A 65 29.18 -31.16 17.41
N LYS A 66 29.64 -29.98 16.97
CA LYS A 66 28.87 -29.00 16.21
C LYS A 66 29.12 -29.16 14.71
N ARG A 67 28.07 -29.05 13.88
CA ARG A 67 28.19 -29.01 12.41
C ARG A 67 28.52 -27.60 11.94
N HIS A 68 29.57 -27.47 11.13
CA HIS A 68 30.00 -26.24 10.50
C HIS A 68 29.90 -26.40 8.97
N SER A 69 28.95 -25.71 8.35
CA SER A 69 28.90 -25.56 6.89
C SER A 69 30.13 -24.80 6.39
N LEU A 70 30.69 -25.17 5.26
CA LEU A 70 31.87 -24.55 4.62
C LEU A 70 31.48 -23.72 3.38
N GLY A 71 30.23 -23.80 2.93
CA GLY A 71 29.73 -23.12 1.74
C GLY A 71 28.96 -24.06 0.81
N TYR A 72 28.33 -23.46 -0.21
CA TYR A 72 27.59 -24.15 -1.26
C TYR A 72 28.32 -24.00 -2.60
N TYR A 73 28.44 -25.08 -3.35
CA TYR A 73 29.18 -25.18 -4.60
C TYR A 73 28.27 -25.73 -5.70
N LYS A 74 28.52 -25.37 -6.97
CA LYS A 74 27.74 -25.94 -8.09
C LYS A 74 28.07 -27.41 -8.36
N GLU A 75 29.31 -27.81 -8.11
CA GLU A 75 29.84 -29.14 -8.42
C GLU A 75 30.27 -29.85 -7.12
N GLU A 76 30.08 -31.17 -7.06
CA GLU A 76 30.43 -32.00 -5.91
C GLU A 76 31.95 -32.01 -5.62
N GLU A 77 32.75 -31.87 -6.68
CA GLU A 77 34.21 -31.70 -6.68
C GLU A 77 34.66 -30.55 -5.77
N MET A 78 34.18 -29.34 -6.02
CA MET A 78 34.59 -28.15 -5.27
C MET A 78 34.14 -28.23 -3.80
N ALA A 79 32.98 -28.85 -3.54
CA ALA A 79 32.52 -29.12 -2.18
C ALA A 79 33.44 -30.12 -1.45
N ALA A 80 33.86 -31.20 -2.10
CA ALA A 80 34.78 -32.18 -1.53
C ALA A 80 36.18 -31.58 -1.27
N LYS A 81 36.72 -30.81 -2.22
CA LYS A 81 38.01 -30.10 -2.05
C LYS A 81 37.96 -29.06 -0.91
N ALA A 82 36.80 -28.44 -0.67
CA ALA A 82 36.61 -27.55 0.47
C ALA A 82 36.51 -28.30 1.82
N PHE A 83 35.86 -29.47 1.84
CA PHE A 83 35.84 -30.37 3.00
C PHE A 83 37.25 -30.83 3.37
N ASP A 84 38.03 -31.30 2.40
CA ASP A 84 39.38 -31.82 2.63
C ASP A 84 40.29 -30.80 3.31
N LYS A 85 40.34 -29.56 2.78
CA LYS A 85 41.08 -28.44 3.38
C LYS A 85 40.67 -28.18 4.82
N ALA A 86 39.38 -28.18 5.12
CA ALA A 86 38.88 -27.99 6.47
C ALA A 86 39.27 -29.14 7.40
N VAL A 87 39.20 -30.40 6.94
CA VAL A 87 39.60 -31.57 7.74
C VAL A 87 41.12 -31.60 7.97
N ILE A 88 41.94 -31.19 7.00
CA ILE A 88 43.39 -31.00 7.16
C ILE A 88 43.66 -29.96 8.26
N LYS A 89 43.00 -28.79 8.25
CA LYS A 89 43.14 -27.79 9.33
C LYS A 89 42.66 -28.29 10.70
N ILE A 90 41.66 -29.18 10.75
CA ILE A 90 41.08 -29.68 12.02
C ILE A 90 41.89 -30.86 12.60
N ARG A 91 42.44 -31.74 11.75
CA ARG A 91 43.02 -33.04 12.16
C ARG A 91 44.49 -33.24 11.78
N GLY A 92 45.09 -32.31 11.04
CA GLY A 92 46.49 -32.39 10.60
C GLY A 92 46.78 -33.71 9.87
N LYS A 93 47.85 -34.39 10.29
CA LYS A 93 48.28 -35.71 9.76
C LYS A 93 47.24 -36.85 9.89
N HIS A 94 46.17 -36.65 10.66
CA HIS A 94 45.06 -37.61 10.81
C HIS A 94 43.81 -37.21 10.02
N ALA A 95 43.96 -36.33 9.03
CA ALA A 95 42.89 -35.94 8.13
C ALA A 95 42.53 -37.07 7.15
N VAL A 96 41.24 -37.43 7.11
CA VAL A 96 40.70 -38.36 6.11
C VAL A 96 40.02 -37.53 5.02
N THR A 97 40.69 -37.40 3.89
CA THR A 97 40.30 -36.58 2.74
C THR A 97 39.60 -37.41 1.65
N ASN A 98 39.11 -36.73 0.61
CA ASN A 98 38.63 -37.31 -0.64
C ASN A 98 39.72 -37.38 -1.71
N TYR A 99 40.70 -36.45 -1.67
CA TYR A 99 41.86 -36.38 -2.56
C TYR A 99 43.17 -36.44 -1.75
N PRO A 100 44.33 -36.76 -2.39
CA PRO A 100 45.64 -36.73 -1.76
C PRO A 100 45.92 -35.43 -0.99
N PRO A 101 46.30 -35.47 0.31
CA PRO A 101 46.56 -34.26 1.11
C PRO A 101 47.63 -33.34 0.53
N GLU A 102 48.56 -33.90 -0.25
CA GLU A 102 49.69 -33.23 -0.87
C GLU A 102 49.24 -32.11 -1.83
N GLU A 103 48.12 -32.32 -2.55
CA GLU A 103 47.51 -31.35 -3.49
C GLU A 103 47.15 -30.01 -2.82
N TYR A 104 46.99 -30.00 -1.49
CA TYR A 104 46.54 -28.82 -0.76
C TYR A 104 47.67 -28.06 -0.06
N ASN A 105 48.89 -28.59 0.01
CA ASN A 105 49.96 -28.03 0.84
C ASN A 105 50.28 -26.56 0.51
N GLU A 106 50.38 -26.22 -0.78
CA GLU A 106 50.68 -24.86 -1.23
C GLU A 106 49.50 -23.90 -0.98
N GLU A 107 48.27 -24.34 -1.24
CA GLU A 107 47.06 -23.53 -1.00
C GLU A 107 46.78 -23.33 0.50
N MET A 108 47.18 -24.28 1.35
CA MET A 108 47.10 -24.14 2.81
C MET A 108 48.14 -23.12 3.32
N ARG A 109 49.36 -23.11 2.76
CA ARG A 109 50.37 -22.08 3.09
C ARG A 109 49.92 -20.68 2.65
N SER A 110 49.49 -20.50 1.39
CA SER A 110 49.11 -19.18 0.86
C SER A 110 47.87 -18.56 1.53
N ARG A 111 47.04 -19.38 2.19
CA ARG A 111 45.90 -18.92 3.01
C ARG A 111 46.27 -18.55 4.45
N GLY A 112 47.53 -18.68 4.85
CA GLY A 112 47.97 -18.53 6.24
C GLY A 112 47.36 -19.60 7.16
N ALA A 113 47.05 -20.79 6.64
CA ALA A 113 46.24 -21.77 7.36
C ALA A 113 46.92 -22.31 8.62
N SER A 114 48.23 -22.19 8.77
CA SER A 114 48.96 -22.45 10.02
C SER A 114 48.58 -21.46 11.14
N GLU A 115 48.56 -20.17 10.82
CA GLU A 115 48.52 -19.04 11.76
C GLU A 115 47.11 -18.71 12.27
N ILE A 116 46.09 -18.97 11.45
CA ILE A 116 44.69 -18.62 11.79
C ILE A 116 43.95 -19.74 12.52
N SER A 117 42.95 -19.36 13.33
CA SER A 117 42.10 -20.32 14.04
C SER A 117 41.26 -21.16 13.07
N VAL A 118 40.83 -22.36 13.52
CA VAL A 118 39.91 -23.24 12.76
C VAL A 118 38.63 -22.49 12.33
N GLU A 119 38.10 -21.63 13.20
CA GLU A 119 36.88 -20.87 12.90
C GLU A 119 37.12 -19.78 11.85
N MET A 120 38.26 -19.09 11.89
CA MET A 120 38.65 -18.12 10.87
C MET A 120 38.92 -18.79 9.51
N PHE A 121 39.54 -19.97 9.51
CA PHE A 121 39.73 -20.76 8.28
C PHE A 121 38.40 -21.20 7.66
N ILE A 122 37.44 -21.65 8.49
CA ILE A 122 36.07 -21.96 8.05
C ILE A 122 35.37 -20.71 7.45
N LEU A 123 35.61 -19.52 8.01
CA LEU A 123 35.08 -18.27 7.46
C LEU A 123 35.72 -17.89 6.11
N GLN A 124 37.03 -18.10 5.94
CA GLN A 124 37.70 -17.92 4.63
C GLN A 124 37.09 -18.82 3.55
N LEU A 125 36.91 -20.12 3.84
CA LEU A 125 36.30 -21.08 2.89
C LEU A 125 34.87 -20.66 2.49
N ARG A 126 34.05 -20.20 3.45
CA ARG A 126 32.71 -19.65 3.18
C ARG A 126 32.73 -18.39 2.31
N SER A 127 33.73 -17.52 2.51
CA SER A 127 33.90 -16.30 1.71
C SER A 127 34.25 -16.67 0.27
N GLU A 128 35.16 -17.61 0.08
CA GLU A 128 35.57 -18.09 -1.24
C GLU A 128 34.42 -18.75 -2.00
N ALA A 129 33.64 -19.60 -1.34
CA ALA A 129 32.43 -20.19 -1.94
C ALA A 129 31.46 -19.11 -2.45
N LYS A 130 31.28 -18.00 -1.72
CA LYS A 130 30.46 -16.86 -2.19
C LYS A 130 31.09 -16.15 -3.38
N ARG A 131 32.42 -15.95 -3.39
CA ARG A 131 33.16 -15.30 -4.48
C ARG A 131 33.05 -16.09 -5.79
N GLN A 132 33.31 -17.39 -5.76
CA GLN A 132 33.21 -18.28 -6.93
C GLN A 132 31.79 -18.35 -7.49
N ASN A 133 30.78 -18.46 -6.62
CA ASN A 133 29.37 -18.41 -7.06
C ASN A 133 29.00 -17.08 -7.72
N LYS A 134 29.58 -15.95 -7.29
CA LYS A 134 29.34 -14.62 -7.89
C LYS A 134 30.02 -14.47 -9.26
N LEU A 135 31.20 -15.09 -9.44
CA LEU A 135 31.93 -15.12 -10.71
C LEU A 135 31.21 -15.97 -11.76
N LYS A 136 30.92 -17.25 -11.48
CA LYS A 136 30.15 -18.11 -12.42
C LYS A 136 28.75 -17.54 -12.74
N ALA A 137 28.08 -16.87 -11.80
CA ALA A 137 26.80 -16.19 -12.06
C ALA A 137 26.91 -14.91 -12.93
N LYS A 138 28.13 -14.44 -13.23
CA LYS A 138 28.42 -13.37 -14.20
C LYS A 138 28.69 -13.96 -15.59
N GLU A 139 29.27 -15.17 -15.65
CA GLU A 139 29.56 -15.93 -16.88
C GLU A 139 28.29 -16.53 -17.50
N ASP A 140 27.42 -17.16 -16.69
CA ASP A 140 26.18 -17.82 -17.17
C ASP A 140 25.11 -16.84 -17.71
N LYS A 141 25.34 -15.53 -17.68
CA LYS A 141 24.36 -14.57 -18.19
C LYS A 141 24.33 -14.62 -19.72
N PRO A 142 23.17 -14.85 -20.35
CA PRO A 142 23.09 -14.78 -21.81
C PRO A 142 23.55 -13.40 -22.28
N LYS A 143 24.54 -13.38 -23.19
CA LYS A 143 25.07 -12.15 -23.78
C LYS A 143 23.95 -11.51 -24.60
N ARG A 144 23.26 -10.53 -24.02
CA ARG A 144 22.20 -9.76 -24.72
C ARG A 144 22.79 -9.15 -25.99
N ALA A 145 22.10 -9.32 -27.10
CA ALA A 145 22.52 -8.74 -28.37
C ALA A 145 22.58 -7.20 -28.27
N LYS A 146 23.79 -6.66 -28.48
CA LYS A 146 24.10 -5.23 -28.40
C LYS A 146 23.17 -4.41 -29.30
N THR A 147 22.86 -3.19 -28.87
CA THR A 147 22.18 -2.17 -29.69
C THR A 147 23.20 -1.40 -30.52
N GLY A 148 22.76 -0.61 -31.52
CA GLY A 148 23.66 0.23 -32.31
C GLY A 148 24.53 1.14 -31.45
N TYR A 149 23.92 1.82 -30.46
CA TYR A 149 24.64 2.61 -29.45
C TYR A 149 25.70 1.82 -28.68
N LEU A 150 25.45 0.54 -28.33
CA LEU A 150 26.44 -0.27 -27.61
C LEU A 150 27.58 -0.76 -28.51
N LEU A 151 27.37 -0.89 -29.83
CA LEU A 151 28.44 -1.15 -30.78
C LEU A 151 29.27 0.11 -31.06
N PHE A 152 28.62 1.25 -31.23
CA PHE A 152 29.29 2.54 -31.32
C PHE A 152 30.13 2.81 -30.06
N MET A 153 29.53 2.61 -28.88
CA MET A 153 30.23 2.76 -27.60
C MET A 153 31.48 1.89 -27.56
N ASP A 154 31.40 0.59 -27.86
CA ASP A 154 32.57 -0.28 -27.88
C ASP A 154 33.62 0.11 -28.95
N HIS A 155 33.21 0.75 -30.04
CA HIS A 155 34.11 1.21 -31.11
C HIS A 155 34.90 2.46 -30.73
N VAL A 156 34.25 3.45 -30.08
CA VAL A 156 34.92 4.70 -29.65
C VAL A 156 35.50 4.62 -28.23
N LEU A 157 35.23 3.53 -27.49
CA LEU A 157 35.59 3.40 -26.07
C LEU A 157 37.09 3.56 -25.80
N ASP A 158 37.94 3.02 -26.66
CA ASP A 158 39.38 3.02 -26.44
C ASP A 158 40.01 4.37 -26.84
N GLN A 159 39.56 4.98 -27.95
CA GLN A 159 39.93 6.36 -28.30
C GLN A 159 39.54 7.35 -27.19
N VAL A 160 38.28 7.32 -26.73
CA VAL A 160 37.81 8.22 -25.66
C VAL A 160 38.54 7.99 -24.33
N LYS A 161 39.07 6.80 -24.07
CA LYS A 161 39.96 6.59 -22.91
C LYS A 161 41.33 7.21 -23.14
N GLU A 162 41.91 7.05 -24.32
CA GLU A 162 43.23 7.62 -24.65
C GLU A 162 43.17 9.15 -24.56
N ASP A 163 42.16 9.77 -25.18
CA ASP A 163 41.93 11.22 -25.11
C ASP A 163 41.77 11.69 -23.64
N LEU A 164 40.87 11.06 -22.87
CA LEU A 164 40.66 11.38 -21.44
C LEU A 164 41.82 11.00 -20.51
N THR A 165 42.85 10.30 -21.01
CA THR A 165 44.06 9.98 -20.24
C THR A 165 45.25 10.83 -20.67
N ALA A 166 45.26 11.37 -21.89
CA ALA A 166 46.26 12.30 -22.38
C ALA A 166 46.24 13.65 -21.62
N ASP A 167 45.07 14.06 -21.15
CA ASP A 167 44.87 15.27 -20.33
C ASP A 167 45.21 15.08 -18.83
N LEU A 168 45.63 13.89 -18.40
CA LEU A 168 45.97 13.59 -16.99
C LEU A 168 47.48 13.72 -16.73
N ALA A 169 47.83 14.29 -15.57
CA ALA A 169 49.21 14.42 -15.15
C ALA A 169 49.87 13.05 -14.86
N GLU A 170 51.19 12.96 -15.10
CA GLU A 170 51.94 11.71 -15.01
C GLU A 170 51.85 11.07 -13.61
N GLY A 171 51.11 9.96 -13.52
CA GLY A 171 50.87 9.22 -12.27
C GLY A 171 49.42 9.18 -11.79
N GLU A 172 48.53 10.04 -12.32
CA GLU A 172 47.10 9.95 -12.04
C GLU A 172 46.43 8.77 -12.76
N LYS A 173 45.32 8.27 -12.21
CA LYS A 173 44.55 7.16 -12.78
C LYS A 173 43.10 7.56 -12.96
N LEU A 174 42.58 7.33 -14.17
CA LEU A 174 41.20 7.61 -14.57
C LEU A 174 40.19 6.75 -13.76
N THR A 175 39.77 7.22 -12.57
CA THR A 175 38.87 6.50 -11.67
C THR A 175 37.39 6.63 -12.04
N ALA A 176 37.03 7.60 -12.89
CA ALA A 176 35.64 7.97 -13.17
C ALA A 176 35.06 7.22 -14.39
N ARG A 177 34.60 5.98 -14.19
CA ARG A 177 33.83 5.24 -15.22
C ARG A 177 32.60 6.00 -15.75
N GLY A 178 32.08 6.95 -14.98
CA GLY A 178 31.01 7.86 -15.41
C GLY A 178 31.45 8.86 -16.49
N ALA A 179 32.66 9.42 -16.41
CA ALA A 179 33.15 10.44 -17.35
C ALA A 179 33.26 9.88 -18.77
N ILE A 180 33.87 8.69 -18.92
CA ILE A 180 33.96 7.97 -20.20
C ILE A 180 32.56 7.75 -20.81
N VAL A 181 31.59 7.32 -20.00
CA VAL A 181 30.21 7.06 -20.49
C VAL A 181 29.51 8.36 -20.89
N SER A 182 29.71 9.46 -20.17
CA SER A 182 29.17 10.78 -20.53
C SER A 182 29.77 11.33 -21.83
N ALA A 183 31.09 11.20 -22.01
CA ALA A 183 31.78 11.63 -23.23
C ALA A 183 31.27 10.86 -24.47
N ILE A 184 31.19 9.53 -24.38
CA ILE A 184 30.65 8.70 -25.47
C ILE A 184 29.17 9.02 -25.76
N ALA A 185 28.38 9.35 -24.73
CA ALA A 185 26.99 9.80 -24.92
C ALA A 185 26.88 11.16 -25.62
N ALA A 186 27.85 12.06 -25.45
CA ALA A 186 27.93 13.32 -26.20
C ALA A 186 28.26 13.06 -27.68
N LEU A 187 29.34 12.33 -27.96
CA LEU A 187 29.73 11.95 -29.33
C LEU A 187 28.60 11.23 -30.08
N TRP A 188 27.83 10.38 -29.39
CA TRP A 188 26.65 9.73 -29.98
C TRP A 188 25.51 10.71 -30.29
N ARG A 189 25.29 11.75 -29.48
CA ARG A 189 24.27 12.77 -29.78
C ARG A 189 24.62 13.54 -31.05
N GLU A 190 25.90 13.88 -31.22
CA GLU A 190 26.44 14.63 -32.36
C GLU A 190 26.41 13.87 -33.70
N GLN A 191 26.38 12.54 -33.71
CA GLN A 191 26.25 11.78 -34.96
C GLN A 191 24.96 12.15 -35.71
N ASP A 192 25.03 12.21 -37.03
CA ASP A 192 23.84 12.40 -37.87
C ASP A 192 22.91 11.16 -37.82
N LYS A 193 21.73 11.30 -38.44
CA LYS A 193 20.69 10.25 -38.42
C LYS A 193 21.08 9.01 -39.24
N GLU A 194 21.78 9.20 -40.37
CA GLU A 194 22.17 8.13 -41.28
C GLU A 194 23.25 7.25 -40.64
N THR A 195 24.28 7.86 -40.05
CA THR A 195 25.32 7.18 -39.25
C THR A 195 24.70 6.42 -38.07
N LYS A 196 23.73 7.01 -37.36
CA LYS A 196 22.98 6.31 -36.28
C LYS A 196 22.20 5.10 -36.79
N GLU A 197 21.63 5.17 -38.00
CA GLU A 197 20.91 4.07 -38.65
C GLU A 197 21.87 2.98 -39.15
N GLU A 198 23.06 3.32 -39.66
CA GLU A 198 24.12 2.35 -39.97
C GLU A 198 24.54 1.51 -38.75
N TRP A 199 24.80 2.16 -37.61
CA TRP A 199 25.17 1.44 -36.38
C TRP A 199 24.05 0.51 -35.90
N GLN A 200 22.78 0.87 -36.13
CA GLN A 200 21.64 -0.02 -35.87
C GLN A 200 21.56 -1.17 -36.89
N ALA A 201 21.85 -0.93 -38.17
CA ALA A 201 21.91 -1.97 -39.20
C ALA A 201 23.04 -2.97 -38.91
N ARG A 202 24.23 -2.51 -38.53
CA ARG A 202 25.37 -3.35 -38.08
C ARG A 202 24.96 -4.20 -36.87
N ALA A 203 24.27 -3.62 -35.88
CA ALA A 203 23.74 -4.36 -34.73
C ALA A 203 22.67 -5.42 -35.11
N LYS A 204 21.89 -5.16 -36.16
CA LYS A 204 20.89 -6.09 -36.69
C LYS A 204 21.54 -7.24 -37.47
N GLY A 205 22.59 -6.99 -38.25
CA GLY A 205 23.39 -8.03 -38.92
C GLY A 205 24.10 -8.97 -37.93
N LEU A 206 24.68 -8.40 -36.87
CA LEU A 206 25.26 -9.16 -35.76
C LEU A 206 24.24 -9.99 -34.95
N ARG A 207 22.93 -9.65 -35.02
CA ARG A 207 21.86 -10.51 -34.48
C ARG A 207 21.58 -11.70 -35.39
N ALA A 208 21.49 -11.48 -36.70
CA ALA A 208 21.19 -12.54 -37.67
C ALA A 208 22.26 -13.65 -37.72
N THR A 209 23.53 -13.29 -37.48
CA THR A 209 24.64 -14.26 -37.43
C THR A 209 24.69 -15.11 -36.16
N VAL A 210 24.03 -14.70 -35.07
CA VAL A 210 24.00 -15.44 -33.80
C VAL A 210 22.90 -16.51 -33.76
N ASP A 211 21.86 -16.38 -34.61
CA ASP A 211 20.72 -17.31 -34.65
C ASP A 211 20.92 -18.51 -35.61
N GLN A 212 22.03 -18.61 -36.35
CA GLN A 212 22.31 -19.78 -37.18
C GLN A 212 22.72 -20.99 -36.32
N ARG A 213 21.75 -21.85 -36.01
CA ARG A 213 21.97 -23.26 -35.63
C ARG A 213 21.61 -24.19 -36.79
N PRO A 214 22.34 -25.30 -37.00
CA PRO A 214 22.18 -26.13 -38.19
C PRO A 214 20.84 -26.86 -38.17
N GLU A 215 20.16 -26.87 -39.33
CA GLU A 215 18.99 -27.71 -39.56
C GLU A 215 19.36 -29.19 -39.37
N ARG A 216 18.49 -29.93 -38.69
CA ARG A 216 18.55 -31.40 -38.65
C ARG A 216 17.24 -31.99 -39.14
N ALA A 217 17.35 -32.57 -40.33
CA ALA A 217 16.52 -33.64 -40.91
C ALA A 217 15.08 -33.78 -40.38
N ALA A 218 14.11 -33.46 -41.23
CA ALA A 218 12.75 -33.94 -41.08
C ALA A 218 12.72 -35.48 -41.02
N VAL A 219 11.97 -36.02 -40.08
CA VAL A 219 11.54 -37.43 -40.08
C VAL A 219 10.04 -37.42 -40.35
N GLU A 220 9.62 -38.21 -41.33
CA GLU A 220 8.26 -38.21 -41.86
C GLU A 220 7.22 -38.66 -40.82
N VAL A 221 6.03 -38.07 -40.89
CA VAL A 221 4.87 -38.45 -40.06
C VAL A 221 3.94 -39.31 -40.91
N GLY A 222 3.91 -40.61 -40.65
CA GLY A 222 2.94 -41.54 -41.23
C GLY A 222 1.51 -41.30 -40.70
N PRO A 223 0.46 -41.62 -41.48
CA PRO A 223 -0.91 -41.20 -41.18
C PRO A 223 -1.60 -42.04 -40.09
N SER A 224 -2.67 -41.47 -39.55
CA SER A 224 -3.52 -42.05 -38.51
C SER A 224 -4.22 -43.34 -38.94
N THR A 225 -4.53 -44.20 -37.96
CA THR A 225 -5.67 -45.11 -38.05
C THR A 225 -6.49 -45.07 -36.77
N SER A 226 -7.81 -45.05 -36.93
CA SER A 226 -8.80 -45.14 -35.87
C SER A 226 -9.34 -46.57 -35.77
N ARG A 227 -9.67 -46.99 -34.54
CA ARG A 227 -10.55 -48.10 -34.09
C ARG A 227 -10.53 -48.07 -32.55
N GLY A 228 -11.58 -48.38 -31.81
CA GLY A 228 -12.89 -48.88 -32.22
C GLY A 228 -13.43 -49.92 -31.23
N GLY A 229 -13.82 -49.48 -30.02
CA GLY A 229 -14.76 -50.12 -29.08
C GLY A 229 -14.54 -51.58 -28.60
N LYS A 230 -14.60 -51.78 -27.27
CA LYS A 230 -15.67 -52.54 -26.59
C LYS A 230 -15.55 -52.44 -25.07
N ALA A 231 -16.69 -52.57 -24.38
CA ALA A 231 -16.80 -52.62 -22.92
C ALA A 231 -17.16 -54.05 -22.46
N VAL A 232 -16.75 -54.42 -21.24
CA VAL A 232 -17.25 -55.57 -20.47
C VAL A 232 -17.24 -55.21 -18.97
N GLU A 233 -18.19 -55.74 -18.22
CA GLU A 233 -18.46 -55.55 -16.78
C GLU A 233 -17.71 -56.65 -15.96
N VAL A 234 -17.66 -56.79 -14.62
CA VAL A 234 -18.52 -56.37 -13.50
C VAL A 234 -17.69 -56.19 -12.19
N ASP A 235 -18.34 -55.59 -11.19
CA ASP A 235 -18.35 -55.99 -9.76
C ASP A 235 -17.60 -55.15 -8.68
N ARG A 236 -18.18 -55.20 -7.46
CA ARG A 236 -17.83 -54.43 -6.25
C ARG A 236 -17.00 -55.27 -5.25
N PRO A 237 -16.44 -54.68 -4.17
CA PRO A 237 -17.24 -54.52 -2.93
C PRO A 237 -16.94 -53.23 -2.13
N GLY A 238 -17.83 -52.90 -1.18
CA GLY A 238 -17.63 -51.82 -0.18
C GLY A 238 -17.24 -52.37 1.22
N PRO A 239 -16.87 -51.50 2.19
CA PRO A 239 -16.44 -51.93 3.53
C PRO A 239 -17.55 -51.90 4.60
N SER A 240 -17.29 -52.61 5.70
CA SER A 240 -18.24 -53.08 6.73
C SER A 240 -18.38 -52.20 7.99
N LYS A 241 -19.34 -52.56 8.87
CA LYS A 241 -19.62 -51.93 10.18
C LYS A 241 -19.06 -52.74 11.38
N ARG A 242 -19.06 -52.08 12.56
CA ARG A 242 -19.08 -52.61 13.97
C ARG A 242 -17.71 -52.95 14.61
N PRO A 243 -17.59 -52.98 15.97
CA PRO A 243 -18.65 -52.89 17.01
C PRO A 243 -18.50 -51.75 18.05
N MET A 244 -19.40 -51.75 19.04
CA MET A 244 -19.54 -50.76 20.12
C MET A 244 -18.69 -51.09 21.36
N HIS A 245 -18.52 -50.11 22.26
CA HIS A 245 -18.60 -50.39 23.70
C HIS A 245 -19.27 -49.21 24.43
N GLU A 246 -20.24 -49.51 25.28
CA GLU A 246 -20.93 -48.57 26.16
C GLU A 246 -20.13 -48.32 27.44
N GLY A 247 -20.41 -47.20 28.11
CA GLY A 247 -19.84 -46.81 29.41
C GLY A 247 -20.59 -45.61 29.98
N GLU A 248 -21.46 -45.88 30.95
CA GLU A 248 -22.38 -44.91 31.57
C GLU A 248 -21.69 -44.00 32.62
N GLY A 249 -22.33 -42.89 33.00
CA GLY A 249 -21.86 -42.02 34.08
C GLY A 249 -22.62 -40.70 34.19
N GLU A 250 -23.59 -40.64 35.11
CA GLU A 250 -24.48 -39.49 35.32
C GLU A 250 -23.85 -38.25 36.00
N ALA A 251 -24.65 -37.21 36.13
CA ALA A 251 -24.26 -35.84 36.45
C ALA A 251 -24.37 -35.43 37.94
N ALA A 252 -23.93 -34.19 38.17
CA ALA A 252 -24.40 -33.22 39.17
C ALA A 252 -23.69 -33.13 40.55
N LYS A 253 -23.00 -31.99 40.76
CA LYS A 253 -23.43 -30.87 41.64
C LYS A 253 -22.36 -29.78 41.67
N GLY A 254 -22.78 -28.52 41.73
CA GLY A 254 -21.87 -27.36 41.75
C GLY A 254 -21.51 -26.90 43.16
N ILE A 255 -20.37 -26.21 43.28
CA ILE A 255 -20.03 -25.33 44.40
C ILE A 255 -19.39 -24.07 43.80
N ALA A 256 -19.87 -22.89 44.21
CA ALA A 256 -19.27 -21.62 43.83
C ALA A 256 -18.32 -21.13 44.94
N ALA A 257 -17.11 -20.67 44.60
CA ALA A 257 -16.35 -19.73 45.43
C ALA A 257 -15.15 -19.07 44.71
N VAL A 258 -15.00 -17.75 44.96
CA VAL A 258 -13.79 -16.89 44.86
C VAL A 258 -12.98 -16.83 43.55
N ALA A 259 -12.94 -15.64 42.94
CA ALA A 259 -11.99 -15.28 41.89
C ALA A 259 -10.60 -14.92 42.47
N PRO A 260 -9.49 -15.47 41.95
CA PRO A 260 -8.15 -15.06 42.38
C PRO A 260 -7.72 -13.73 41.75
N VAL A 261 -7.11 -12.87 42.57
CA VAL A 261 -6.52 -11.59 42.16
C VAL A 261 -5.48 -11.81 41.06
N ARG A 262 -5.61 -11.12 39.92
CA ARG A 262 -4.60 -11.10 38.85
C ARG A 262 -3.28 -10.54 39.39
N ARG A 263 -2.28 -11.40 39.56
CA ARG A 263 -0.86 -11.00 39.51
C ARG A 263 -0.43 -10.98 38.05
N GLU A 264 0.31 -9.94 37.65
CA GLU A 264 0.90 -9.89 36.31
C GLU A 264 1.86 -11.08 36.10
N PRO A 265 1.78 -11.80 34.97
CA PRO A 265 2.68 -12.91 34.69
C PRO A 265 4.06 -12.37 34.29
N LEU A 266 5.08 -12.65 35.12
CA LEU A 266 6.48 -12.43 34.74
C LEU A 266 6.83 -13.21 33.46
N PRO A 267 7.69 -12.67 32.57
CA PRO A 267 8.03 -13.31 31.31
C PRO A 267 8.69 -14.67 31.51
N GLN A 268 8.15 -15.71 30.87
CA GLN A 268 8.61 -17.09 31.03
C GLN A 268 10.05 -17.30 30.54
N LYS A 269 10.91 -17.84 31.42
CA LYS A 269 12.30 -18.16 31.07
C LYS A 269 12.41 -19.29 30.03
N ARG A 270 13.51 -19.25 29.29
CA ARG A 270 13.85 -19.97 28.03
C ARG A 270 13.55 -21.49 28.02
N GLY A 271 12.89 -21.95 26.96
CA GLY A 271 12.76 -23.38 26.56
C GLY A 271 13.49 -23.71 25.23
N PRO A 272 13.60 -25.00 24.83
CA PRO A 272 14.76 -25.50 24.08
C PRO A 272 14.69 -25.54 22.53
N MET A 273 13.80 -24.80 21.85
CA MET A 273 13.68 -24.84 20.38
C MET A 273 13.61 -23.45 19.70
N GLY A 274 14.73 -22.72 19.72
CA GLY A 274 14.93 -21.50 18.93
C GLY A 274 16.42 -21.19 18.73
N PRO A 275 16.79 -20.43 17.68
CA PRO A 275 18.18 -20.03 17.45
C PRO A 275 18.69 -19.17 18.62
N LYS A 276 19.78 -19.61 19.26
CA LYS A 276 20.43 -18.87 20.36
C LYS A 276 20.97 -17.55 19.83
N ASN A 277 20.38 -16.42 20.22
CA ASN A 277 20.89 -15.08 19.91
C ASN A 277 21.05 -14.25 21.21
N PRO A 278 22.21 -13.61 21.47
CA PRO A 278 22.51 -13.01 22.77
C PRO A 278 22.01 -11.56 22.94
N SER A 279 21.37 -10.96 21.93
CA SER A 279 21.03 -9.53 21.95
C SER A 279 19.64 -9.18 22.50
N SER A 280 18.81 -10.15 22.84
CA SER A 280 17.37 -9.99 23.08
C SER A 280 16.91 -10.91 24.22
N ILE A 281 15.99 -10.42 25.06
CA ILE A 281 15.28 -11.26 26.04
C ILE A 281 14.11 -12.01 25.39
N TYR A 282 13.51 -11.44 24.34
CA TYR A 282 12.37 -12.02 23.63
C TYR A 282 12.78 -12.96 22.48
N ARG A 283 11.94 -13.98 22.22
CA ARG A 283 12.10 -14.97 21.16
C ARG A 283 11.88 -14.33 19.78
N GLY A 284 12.71 -14.71 18.82
CA GLY A 284 12.61 -14.24 17.43
C GLY A 284 13.02 -12.79 17.19
N VAL A 285 13.48 -12.07 18.21
CA VAL A 285 13.90 -10.67 18.13
C VAL A 285 15.43 -10.58 18.11
N THR A 286 15.99 -9.60 17.38
CA THR A 286 17.44 -9.41 17.24
C THR A 286 17.78 -7.95 16.98
N PHE A 287 18.76 -7.38 17.69
CA PHE A 287 19.15 -5.99 17.49
C PHE A 287 20.11 -5.82 16.31
N HIS A 288 19.69 -5.04 15.30
CA HIS A 288 20.49 -4.77 14.11
C HIS A 288 21.34 -3.51 14.32
N LYS A 289 22.55 -3.68 14.89
CA LYS A 289 23.47 -2.59 15.31
C LYS A 289 23.59 -1.44 14.30
N VAL A 290 23.82 -1.73 13.01
CA VAL A 290 24.00 -0.72 11.93
C VAL A 290 22.72 0.09 11.62
N ARG A 291 21.54 -0.40 12.02
CA ARG A 291 20.24 0.24 11.78
C ARG A 291 19.60 0.82 13.04
N GLY A 292 20.17 0.59 14.22
CA GLY A 292 19.60 1.00 15.50
C GLY A 292 18.18 0.47 15.76
N LYS A 293 17.84 -0.73 15.25
CA LYS A 293 16.47 -1.27 15.28
C LYS A 293 16.42 -2.73 15.73
N TRP A 294 15.34 -3.08 16.42
CA TRP A 294 14.98 -4.44 16.79
C TRP A 294 14.26 -5.13 15.63
N VAL A 295 14.79 -6.24 15.15
CA VAL A 295 14.29 -6.95 13.98
C VAL A 295 13.57 -8.23 14.41
N ALA A 296 12.29 -8.33 14.07
CA ALA A 296 11.47 -9.52 14.30
C ALA A 296 11.67 -10.54 13.17
N ASN A 297 11.89 -11.80 13.53
CA ASN A 297 12.33 -12.86 12.62
C ASN A 297 11.62 -14.18 12.96
N VAL A 298 10.90 -14.76 11.99
CA VAL A 298 10.19 -16.03 12.16
C VAL A 298 10.69 -17.09 11.17
N TYR A 299 10.74 -18.35 11.61
CA TYR A 299 11.00 -19.50 10.74
C TYR A 299 9.68 -20.19 10.37
N ILE A 300 9.43 -20.27 9.06
CA ILE A 300 8.23 -20.88 8.44
C ILE A 300 8.73 -21.88 7.41
N LYS A 301 8.31 -23.15 7.51
CA LYS A 301 8.65 -24.22 6.55
C LYS A 301 10.17 -24.29 6.22
N GLY A 302 11.02 -24.04 7.23
CA GLY A 302 12.48 -24.04 7.11
C GLY A 302 13.13 -22.76 6.55
N LYS A 303 12.34 -21.78 6.12
CA LYS A 303 12.81 -20.48 5.60
C LYS A 303 12.74 -19.40 6.68
N LEU A 304 13.74 -18.52 6.73
CA LEU A 304 13.75 -17.34 7.60
C LEU A 304 12.98 -16.18 6.93
N HIS A 305 12.01 -15.62 7.64
CA HIS A 305 11.25 -14.45 7.22
C HIS A 305 11.45 -13.31 8.23
N GLU A 306 12.13 -12.24 7.78
CA GLU A 306 12.17 -10.95 8.48
C GLU A 306 10.77 -10.31 8.41
N LEU A 307 10.20 -9.96 9.57
CA LEU A 307 8.85 -9.39 9.70
C LEU A 307 8.86 -7.86 9.73
N GLY A 308 9.96 -7.25 10.17
CA GLY A 308 10.09 -5.80 10.24
C GLY A 308 11.18 -5.35 11.22
N GLY A 309 11.52 -4.06 11.17
CA GLY A 309 12.47 -3.40 12.08
C GLY A 309 11.80 -2.31 12.91
N TYR A 310 11.76 -2.51 14.22
CA TYR A 310 11.03 -1.73 15.22
C TYR A 310 11.99 -0.90 16.09
N LYS A 311 11.50 0.15 16.75
CA LYS A 311 12.29 0.97 17.68
C LYS A 311 12.44 0.31 19.05
N GLU A 312 11.43 -0.45 19.48
CA GLU A 312 11.36 -1.13 20.78
C GLU A 312 11.45 -2.65 20.62
N GLU A 313 12.04 -3.31 21.61
CA GLU A 313 12.24 -4.75 21.64
C GLU A 313 10.90 -5.50 21.77
N GLU A 314 10.02 -5.00 22.64
CA GLU A 314 8.67 -5.51 22.86
C GLU A 314 7.80 -5.45 21.58
N MET A 315 7.88 -4.37 20.80
CA MET A 315 7.13 -4.24 19.56
C MET A 315 7.59 -5.26 18.48
N ALA A 316 8.88 -5.58 18.46
CA ALA A 316 9.39 -6.67 17.63
C ALA A 316 8.92 -8.05 18.14
N ALA A 317 8.82 -8.23 19.46
CA ALA A 317 8.32 -9.47 20.06
C ALA A 317 6.82 -9.68 19.80
N LYS A 318 6.01 -8.63 19.91
CA LYS A 318 4.58 -8.63 19.55
C LYS A 318 4.36 -8.92 18.06
N ALA A 319 5.23 -8.45 17.17
CA ALA A 319 5.19 -8.81 15.75
C ALA A 319 5.56 -10.28 15.48
N TYR A 320 6.55 -10.82 16.22
CA TYR A 320 6.88 -12.25 16.17
C TYR A 320 5.73 -13.12 16.66
N ASP A 321 5.09 -12.77 17.77
CA ASP A 321 3.97 -13.55 18.34
C ASP A 321 2.80 -13.67 17.36
N LYS A 322 2.35 -12.55 16.77
CA LYS A 322 1.31 -12.53 15.73
C LYS A 322 1.63 -13.47 14.57
N ALA A 323 2.89 -13.47 14.12
CA ALA A 323 3.36 -14.41 13.10
C ALA A 323 3.28 -15.86 13.59
N VAL A 324 3.81 -16.19 14.77
CA VAL A 324 3.81 -17.58 15.25
C VAL A 324 2.38 -18.09 15.47
N ILE A 325 1.45 -17.27 15.98
CA ILE A 325 0.02 -17.61 16.09
C ILE A 325 -0.58 -17.93 14.71
N LYS A 326 -0.32 -17.09 13.68
CA LYS A 326 -0.77 -17.35 12.30
C LYS A 326 -0.21 -18.67 11.73
N PHE A 327 1.08 -18.95 11.96
CA PHE A 327 1.77 -20.07 11.29
C PHE A 327 1.76 -21.39 12.08
N ARG A 328 1.41 -21.38 13.36
CA ARG A 328 1.45 -22.57 14.24
C ARG A 328 0.16 -22.83 15.02
N GLY A 329 -0.85 -21.96 14.91
CA GLY A 329 -2.15 -22.14 15.56
C GLY A 329 -2.18 -21.63 17.00
N LYS A 330 -3.19 -22.07 17.76
CA LYS A 330 -3.44 -21.59 19.14
C LYS A 330 -2.38 -22.05 20.14
N ASP A 331 -1.74 -23.20 19.89
CA ASP A 331 -0.67 -23.77 20.73
C ASP A 331 0.72 -23.17 20.42
N ALA A 332 0.73 -21.97 19.83
CA ALA A 332 1.93 -21.21 19.51
C ALA A 332 2.65 -20.75 20.79
N TYR A 333 3.91 -21.14 20.94
CA TYR A 333 4.79 -20.57 21.97
C TYR A 333 5.16 -19.11 21.65
N THR A 334 4.37 -18.19 22.19
CA THR A 334 4.52 -16.73 22.13
C THR A 334 5.43 -16.18 23.24
N ASN A 335 5.71 -14.87 23.18
CA ASN A 335 6.37 -14.10 24.23
C ASN A 335 5.36 -13.51 25.24
N PHE A 336 4.16 -13.15 24.77
CA PHE A 336 3.05 -12.61 25.56
C PHE A 336 1.82 -13.54 25.47
N PRO A 337 0.84 -13.45 26.40
CA PRO A 337 -0.38 -14.26 26.39
C PRO A 337 -1.11 -14.24 25.03
N ALA A 338 -1.49 -15.41 24.53
CA ALA A 338 -2.12 -15.53 23.22
C ALA A 338 -3.50 -14.84 23.13
N GLU A 339 -4.19 -14.68 24.27
CA GLU A 339 -5.46 -13.95 24.35
C GLU A 339 -5.34 -12.48 23.92
N GLU A 340 -4.22 -11.80 24.21
CA GLU A 340 -4.01 -10.37 23.89
C GLU A 340 -4.10 -10.09 22.39
N TYR A 341 -3.83 -11.10 21.54
CA TYR A 341 -3.86 -10.97 20.10
C TYR A 341 -5.18 -11.45 19.47
N ALA A 342 -6.09 -12.06 20.24
CA ALA A 342 -7.26 -12.75 19.68
C ALA A 342 -8.26 -11.80 18.98
N GLU A 343 -8.36 -10.56 19.44
CA GLU A 343 -9.19 -9.51 18.80
C GLU A 343 -8.48 -8.90 17.58
N GLU A 344 -7.19 -8.55 17.72
CA GLU A 344 -6.40 -7.96 16.64
C GLU A 344 -6.21 -8.93 15.45
N MET A 345 -6.08 -10.23 15.72
CA MET A 345 -6.00 -11.25 14.67
C MET A 345 -7.35 -11.45 13.96
N ARG A 346 -8.49 -11.21 14.64
CA ARG A 346 -9.82 -11.21 14.03
C ARG A 346 -10.03 -9.97 13.15
N SER A 347 -9.72 -8.77 13.65
CA SER A 347 -9.89 -7.51 12.89
C SER A 347 -9.01 -7.44 11.65
N ARG A 348 -7.79 -8.00 11.70
CA ARG A 348 -6.88 -8.14 10.54
C ARG A 348 -7.33 -9.17 9.50
N GLY A 349 -8.42 -9.91 9.74
CA GLY A 349 -8.83 -11.02 8.89
C GLY A 349 -7.77 -12.13 8.82
N ALA A 350 -6.95 -12.31 9.87
CA ALA A 350 -5.76 -13.16 9.83
C ALA A 350 -6.07 -14.64 9.53
N SER A 351 -7.31 -15.10 9.75
CA SER A 351 -7.76 -16.44 9.33
C SER A 351 -8.00 -16.57 7.82
N LYS A 352 -8.36 -15.48 7.13
CA LYS A 352 -8.76 -15.46 5.72
C LYS A 352 -7.60 -15.17 4.75
N ILE A 353 -6.61 -14.37 5.18
CA ILE A 353 -5.50 -13.95 4.31
C ILE A 353 -4.35 -14.96 4.26
N SER A 354 -3.57 -14.93 3.18
CA SER A 354 -2.50 -15.93 2.94
C SER A 354 -1.30 -15.77 3.89
N GLU A 355 -0.45 -16.81 3.97
CA GLU A 355 0.76 -16.77 4.82
C GLU A 355 1.71 -15.63 4.43
N GLU A 356 1.90 -15.39 3.13
CA GLU A 356 2.84 -14.38 2.63
C GLU A 356 2.28 -12.96 2.75
N GLU A 357 0.97 -12.80 2.55
CA GLU A 357 0.22 -11.55 2.70
C GLU A 357 0.18 -11.06 4.15
N PHE A 358 0.02 -11.98 5.11
CA PHE A 358 0.15 -11.65 6.53
C PHE A 358 1.55 -11.12 6.90
N ILE A 359 2.60 -11.68 6.29
CA ILE A 359 3.98 -11.19 6.45
C ILE A 359 4.15 -9.80 5.81
N LEU A 360 3.53 -9.56 4.66
CA LEU A 360 3.52 -8.25 4.02
C LEU A 360 2.78 -7.20 4.86
N GLN A 361 1.68 -7.57 5.51
CA GLN A 361 0.94 -6.70 6.44
C GLN A 361 1.82 -6.30 7.64
N LEU A 362 2.49 -7.26 8.30
CA LEU A 362 3.42 -6.98 9.40
C LEU A 362 4.62 -6.11 8.97
N ARG A 363 5.15 -6.34 7.76
CA ARG A 363 6.21 -5.49 7.16
C ARG A 363 5.74 -4.09 6.82
N SER A 364 4.48 -3.95 6.38
CA SER A 364 3.87 -2.65 6.10
C SER A 364 3.68 -1.86 7.39
N GLU A 365 3.20 -2.51 8.45
CA GLU A 365 3.09 -1.93 9.80
C GLU A 365 4.46 -1.47 10.36
N ALA A 366 5.51 -2.26 10.17
CA ALA A 366 6.88 -1.88 10.54
C ALA A 366 7.41 -0.68 9.75
N LYS A 367 6.85 -0.39 8.56
CA LYS A 367 7.15 0.82 7.77
C LYS A 367 6.29 2.00 8.19
N SER A 368 4.97 1.82 8.37
CA SER A 368 4.04 2.91 8.70
C SER A 368 4.29 3.47 10.11
N LYS A 369 4.74 2.65 11.06
CA LYS A 369 5.20 3.09 12.40
C LYS A 369 6.62 3.69 12.40
N GLY A 370 7.24 3.85 11.23
CA GLY A 370 8.54 4.47 11.05
C GLY A 370 8.45 5.93 10.61
N ALA A 371 8.57 6.87 11.55
CA ALA A 371 8.66 8.30 11.24
C ALA A 371 9.76 8.60 10.19
N LYS A 372 9.45 9.48 9.24
CA LYS A 372 10.38 9.94 8.20
C LYS A 372 11.57 10.67 8.84
N THR A 373 12.76 10.53 8.24
CA THR A 373 13.97 11.29 8.61
C THR A 373 13.97 12.67 7.94
N GLY A 374 14.79 13.62 8.42
CA GLY A 374 14.92 14.94 7.80
C GLY A 374 15.23 14.90 6.30
N TYR A 375 16.15 14.03 5.89
CA TYR A 375 16.45 13.77 4.47
C TYR A 375 15.22 13.31 3.67
N GLN A 376 14.32 12.50 4.26
CA GLN A 376 13.12 12.03 3.57
C GLN A 376 12.05 13.11 3.45
N LEU A 377 11.95 14.04 4.40
CA LEU A 377 11.08 15.21 4.27
C LEU A 377 11.62 16.22 3.27
N PHE A 378 12.94 16.48 3.28
CA PHE A 378 13.61 17.27 2.25
C PHE A 378 13.37 16.65 0.86
N TRP A 379 13.58 15.34 0.72
CA TRP A 379 13.36 14.63 -0.54
C TRP A 379 11.90 14.76 -1.01
N ASP A 380 10.90 14.59 -0.14
CA ASP A 380 9.50 14.80 -0.53
C ASP A 380 9.18 16.26 -0.88
N HIS A 381 9.86 17.24 -0.27
CA HIS A 381 9.65 18.67 -0.51
C HIS A 381 10.22 19.14 -1.86
N VAL A 382 11.46 18.77 -2.18
CA VAL A 382 12.14 19.26 -3.40
C VAL A 382 11.93 18.37 -4.62
N ARG A 383 11.54 17.10 -4.45
CA ARG A 383 11.48 16.13 -5.56
C ARG A 383 10.61 16.57 -6.72
N ASP A 384 9.46 17.16 -6.46
CA ASP A 384 8.51 17.43 -7.54
C ASP A 384 8.91 18.70 -8.32
N GLY A 385 9.45 19.74 -7.66
CA GLY A 385 10.14 20.85 -8.35
C GLY A 385 11.37 20.38 -9.15
N VAL A 386 12.27 19.59 -8.54
CA VAL A 386 13.44 19.02 -9.25
C VAL A 386 13.03 18.13 -10.43
N LYS A 387 11.85 17.50 -10.41
CA LYS A 387 11.32 16.81 -11.59
C LYS A 387 10.80 17.77 -12.64
N GLU A 388 10.12 18.83 -12.26
CA GLU A 388 9.61 19.86 -13.18
C GLU A 388 10.77 20.53 -13.90
N ASP A 389 11.79 21.00 -13.17
CA ASP A 389 13.03 21.57 -13.71
C ASP A 389 13.71 20.60 -14.71
N LEU A 390 13.99 19.36 -14.27
CA LEU A 390 14.60 18.33 -15.10
C LEU A 390 13.70 17.81 -16.23
N THR A 391 12.41 18.15 -16.26
CA THR A 391 11.50 17.82 -17.37
C THR A 391 11.39 18.99 -18.35
N ALA A 392 11.51 20.23 -17.88
CA ALA A 392 11.55 21.42 -18.72
C ALA A 392 12.82 21.47 -19.60
N GLU A 393 13.92 20.86 -19.15
CA GLU A 393 15.15 20.69 -19.94
C GLU A 393 15.11 19.52 -20.96
N LEU A 394 14.04 18.71 -20.97
CA LEU A 394 13.90 17.58 -21.92
C LEU A 394 13.21 17.99 -23.21
N ALA A 395 13.67 17.42 -24.33
CA ALA A 395 13.01 17.58 -25.62
C ALA A 395 11.66 16.84 -25.65
N GLU A 396 10.72 17.33 -26.49
CA GLU A 396 9.35 16.83 -26.56
C GLU A 396 9.32 15.32 -26.89
N GLY A 397 8.85 14.51 -25.93
CA GLY A 397 8.75 13.05 -26.03
C GLY A 397 9.81 12.25 -25.27
N GLU A 398 10.85 12.88 -24.70
CA GLU A 398 11.82 12.20 -23.84
C GLU A 398 11.24 11.86 -22.45
N LYS A 399 11.87 10.90 -21.74
CA LYS A 399 11.41 10.40 -20.43
C LYS A 399 12.50 10.48 -19.37
N LEU A 400 12.21 11.20 -18.30
CA LEU A 400 13.11 11.39 -17.16
C LEU A 400 13.40 10.08 -16.39
N ASP A 401 14.67 9.70 -16.25
CA ASP A 401 15.08 8.57 -15.39
C ASP A 401 15.06 9.01 -13.91
N GLY A 402 14.30 8.29 -13.08
CA GLY A 402 14.23 8.52 -11.63
C GLY A 402 15.57 8.40 -10.89
N LYS A 403 16.62 7.85 -11.50
CA LYS A 403 17.99 7.92 -10.98
C LYS A 403 18.60 9.32 -11.11
N VAL A 404 18.31 10.05 -12.18
CA VAL A 404 18.81 11.43 -12.38
C VAL A 404 18.19 12.33 -11.31
N VAL A 405 16.87 12.24 -11.13
CA VAL A 405 16.13 12.89 -10.04
C VAL A 405 16.74 12.55 -8.67
N LEU A 406 17.03 11.27 -8.40
CA LEU A 406 17.65 10.86 -7.14
C LEU A 406 19.07 11.42 -6.98
N CYS A 407 19.87 11.51 -8.04
CA CYS A 407 21.21 12.10 -8.00
C CYS A 407 21.15 13.61 -7.72
N ALA A 408 20.28 14.35 -8.41
CA ALA A 408 20.09 15.79 -8.21
C ALA A 408 19.68 16.12 -6.76
N ILE A 409 18.68 15.41 -6.21
CA ILE A 409 18.25 15.63 -4.82
C ILE A 409 19.35 15.27 -3.81
N ASN A 410 20.21 14.28 -4.11
CA ASN A 410 21.36 13.96 -3.27
C ASN A 410 22.49 15.01 -3.35
N ALA A 411 22.64 15.71 -4.49
CA ALA A 411 23.57 16.83 -4.61
C ALA A 411 23.08 18.04 -3.79
N LEU A 412 21.83 18.46 -4.01
CA LEU A 412 21.19 19.54 -3.26
C LEU A 412 21.24 19.28 -1.74
N TRP A 413 20.99 18.05 -1.29
CA TRP A 413 21.12 17.68 0.13
C TRP A 413 22.56 17.75 0.66
N ARG A 414 23.58 17.51 -0.16
CA ARG A 414 24.99 17.65 0.25
C ARG A 414 25.35 19.12 0.43
N GLU A 415 24.89 19.97 -0.47
CA GLU A 415 25.14 21.41 -0.52
C GLU A 415 24.47 22.21 0.61
N GLN A 416 23.36 21.71 1.18
CA GLN A 416 22.76 22.36 2.37
C GLN A 416 23.79 22.53 3.49
N ASP A 417 23.77 23.64 4.20
CA ASP A 417 24.60 23.82 5.39
C ASP A 417 24.14 22.90 6.55
N LYS A 418 24.85 22.97 7.70
CA LYS A 418 24.56 22.14 8.88
C LYS A 418 23.26 22.55 9.58
N GLU A 419 22.95 23.84 9.61
CA GLU A 419 21.80 24.43 10.30
C GLU A 419 20.50 24.09 9.57
N THR A 420 20.45 24.28 8.25
CA THR A 420 19.36 23.84 7.37
C THR A 420 19.15 22.33 7.45
N LYS A 421 20.21 21.52 7.49
CA LYS A 421 20.11 20.07 7.72
C LYS A 421 19.50 19.74 9.09
N GLU A 422 19.84 20.51 10.13
CA GLU A 422 19.27 20.37 11.47
C GLU A 422 17.81 20.84 11.52
N GLU A 423 17.41 21.92 10.84
CA GLU A 423 16.01 22.31 10.65
C GLU A 423 15.18 21.18 10.03
N TRP A 424 15.67 20.52 8.98
CA TRP A 424 14.96 19.38 8.40
C TRP A 424 14.82 18.21 9.37
N GLN A 425 15.75 18.02 10.31
CA GLN A 425 15.59 17.05 11.41
C GLN A 425 14.61 17.55 12.49
N VAL A 426 14.57 18.86 12.78
CA VAL A 426 13.60 19.47 13.69
C VAL A 426 12.19 19.35 13.11
N ARG A 427 11.95 19.72 11.84
CA ARG A 427 10.68 19.49 11.13
C ARG A 427 10.29 18.01 11.06
N ALA A 428 11.26 17.09 10.98
CA ALA A 428 11.01 15.65 11.08
C ALA A 428 10.66 15.18 12.50
N LYS A 429 11.20 15.84 13.52
CA LYS A 429 10.85 15.63 14.93
C LYS A 429 9.47 16.21 15.25
N GLU A 430 9.17 17.43 14.82
CA GLU A 430 7.87 18.08 14.93
C GLU A 430 6.78 17.26 14.23
N ARG A 431 6.98 16.82 12.98
CA ARG A 431 6.02 15.93 12.30
C ARG A 431 5.93 14.54 12.91
N ARG A 432 6.93 14.08 13.66
CA ARG A 432 6.90 12.83 14.43
C ARG A 432 6.11 12.99 15.72
N ASP A 433 6.25 14.13 16.39
CA ASP A 433 5.63 14.43 17.67
C ASP A 433 4.18 14.96 17.46
N ALA A 434 3.89 15.53 16.28
CA ALA A 434 2.57 15.86 15.74
C ALA A 434 1.88 14.68 15.02
N VAL A 435 2.36 13.44 15.20
CA VAL A 435 1.48 12.26 15.03
C VAL A 435 0.53 12.25 16.22
N ASP A 436 -0.47 13.11 16.10
CA ASP A 436 -1.54 13.37 17.04
C ASP A 436 -2.22 12.03 17.38
N GLN A 437 -1.82 11.40 18.49
CA GLN A 437 -2.68 10.42 19.11
C GLN A 437 -3.91 11.20 19.56
N ARG A 438 -5.00 11.07 18.81
CA ARG A 438 -6.34 11.50 19.21
C ARG A 438 -7.01 10.30 19.88
N PRO A 439 -6.74 10.01 21.18
CA PRO A 439 -7.38 8.90 21.85
C PRO A 439 -8.89 9.17 21.88
N GLU A 440 -9.66 8.28 21.27
CA GLU A 440 -11.11 8.30 21.35
C GLU A 440 -11.52 8.17 22.82
N ARG A 441 -12.34 9.12 23.29
CA ARG A 441 -12.90 9.08 24.65
C ARG A 441 -14.32 8.54 24.55
N ALA A 442 -14.50 7.26 24.89
CA ALA A 442 -15.82 6.65 24.94
C ALA A 442 -16.76 7.46 25.86
N ALA A 443 -17.92 7.87 25.32
CA ALA A 443 -19.02 8.39 26.10
C ALA A 443 -19.89 7.22 26.58
N VAL A 444 -20.33 7.27 27.84
CA VAL A 444 -21.16 6.22 28.48
C VAL A 444 -22.62 6.67 28.62
N GLU A 445 -22.90 7.95 28.39
CA GLU A 445 -24.22 8.59 28.45
C GLU A 445 -24.57 9.25 27.11
N GLY A 446 -25.87 9.44 26.85
CA GLY A 446 -26.35 10.14 25.66
C GLY A 446 -25.86 11.59 25.59
N GLN A 447 -25.66 12.11 24.38
CA GLN A 447 -25.14 13.47 24.18
C GLN A 447 -26.20 14.55 24.49
N GLY A 448 -26.27 14.96 25.76
CA GLY A 448 -27.15 16.03 26.24
C GLY A 448 -26.42 17.08 27.10
N GLY A 449 -27.16 18.09 27.58
CA GLY A 449 -26.63 19.22 28.36
C GLY A 449 -26.02 18.87 29.73
N GLY A 450 -26.18 17.63 30.18
CA GLY A 450 -25.41 17.02 31.26
C GLY A 450 -24.97 15.62 30.80
N GLY A 451 -23.67 15.34 30.91
CA GLY A 451 -23.08 14.05 30.55
C GLY A 451 -21.82 13.80 31.39
N GLY A 452 -21.94 12.99 32.42
CA GLY A 452 -20.88 12.64 33.36
C GLY A 452 -20.11 11.40 32.90
N THR A 453 -18.84 11.56 32.51
CA THR A 453 -17.99 10.40 32.22
C THR A 453 -17.35 9.82 33.49
N SER A 454 -17.41 8.49 33.61
CA SER A 454 -16.96 7.74 34.79
C SER A 454 -15.44 7.69 34.98
N GLN A 455 -14.89 8.75 35.59
CA GLN A 455 -13.83 8.62 36.57
C GLN A 455 -14.22 9.39 37.82
N ARG A 456 -14.09 8.78 39.01
CA ARG A 456 -14.37 9.44 40.30
C ARG A 456 -13.32 10.54 40.58
N ARG A 457 -13.55 11.73 40.04
CA ARG A 457 -13.06 13.05 40.45
C ARG A 457 -13.85 14.08 39.65
N GLY A 458 -14.31 15.15 40.31
CA GLY A 458 -15.07 16.21 39.62
C GLY A 458 -14.20 16.87 38.56
N VAL A 459 -14.61 16.75 37.29
CA VAL A 459 -13.98 17.43 36.15
C VAL A 459 -14.98 18.46 35.61
N ALA A 460 -14.47 19.64 35.23
CA ALA A 460 -15.26 20.78 34.81
C ALA A 460 -16.18 20.48 33.60
N ARG A 461 -17.24 21.31 33.46
CA ARG A 461 -18.16 21.31 32.32
C ARG A 461 -17.38 21.24 30.99
N ARG A 462 -17.71 20.27 30.13
CA ARG A 462 -17.14 20.17 28.78
C ARG A 462 -17.64 21.32 27.91
N GLU A 463 -16.75 22.22 27.52
CA GLU A 463 -17.09 23.30 26.58
C GLU A 463 -17.13 22.81 25.13
N ALA A 464 -16.23 21.88 24.76
CA ALA A 464 -16.22 21.18 23.47
C ALA A 464 -17.45 20.30 23.19
N GLY A 465 -18.40 20.24 24.14
CA GLY A 465 -19.69 19.56 24.01
C GLY A 465 -20.90 20.48 24.19
N ARG A 466 -20.71 21.81 24.25
CA ARG A 466 -21.82 22.77 24.15
C ARG A 466 -22.36 22.74 22.72
N GLY A 467 -23.25 21.79 22.46
CA GLY A 467 -24.05 21.80 21.24
C GLY A 467 -24.77 23.15 21.09
N TRP A 468 -24.85 23.64 19.86
CA TRP A 468 -25.61 24.84 19.48
C TRP A 468 -26.94 24.88 20.24
N ARG A 469 -27.16 25.93 21.05
CA ARG A 469 -28.33 26.04 21.94
C ARG A 469 -29.59 26.06 21.07
N GLY A 470 -30.35 24.96 21.07
CA GLY A 470 -31.53 24.75 20.24
C GLY A 470 -31.46 23.53 19.30
N GLY A 471 -30.26 23.02 18.99
CA GLY A 471 -30.12 21.85 18.12
C GLY A 471 -30.62 20.56 18.78
N GLY A 472 -31.60 19.89 18.14
CA GLY A 472 -32.45 18.84 18.72
C GLY A 472 -31.82 17.46 18.99
N ARG A 473 -30.54 17.43 19.38
CA ARG A 473 -29.80 16.24 19.84
C ARG A 473 -30.56 15.51 20.94
N GLY A 474 -30.88 14.24 20.70
CA GLY A 474 -31.50 13.37 21.70
C GLY A 474 -32.85 13.86 22.24
N THR A 475 -33.59 14.66 21.47
CA THR A 475 -34.93 15.10 21.89
C THR A 475 -35.84 13.88 22.13
N PRO A 476 -36.72 13.89 23.14
CA PRO A 476 -37.68 12.81 23.37
C PRO A 476 -38.53 12.52 22.13
N LYS A 477 -38.97 13.57 21.43
CA LYS A 477 -39.72 13.50 20.17
C LYS A 477 -38.94 12.81 19.04
N GLY A 478 -37.71 13.25 18.76
CA GLY A 478 -36.89 12.61 17.71
C GLY A 478 -36.53 11.16 18.05
N SER A 479 -36.35 10.85 19.33
CA SER A 479 -36.10 9.48 19.80
C SER A 479 -37.32 8.57 19.65
N GLU A 480 -38.51 9.09 19.91
CA GLU A 480 -39.77 8.37 19.73
C GLU A 480 -40.10 8.16 18.24
N ALA A 481 -39.92 9.19 17.41
CA ALA A 481 -40.05 9.06 15.95
C ALA A 481 -39.07 8.03 15.35
N ALA A 482 -37.84 7.95 15.87
CA ALA A 482 -36.90 6.88 15.50
C ALA A 482 -37.42 5.49 15.91
N ARG A 483 -37.97 5.36 17.13
CA ARG A 483 -38.53 4.11 17.67
C ARG A 483 -39.72 3.63 16.86
N GLU A 484 -40.62 4.54 16.48
CA GLU A 484 -41.79 4.26 15.65
C GLU A 484 -41.39 3.83 14.24
N ALA A 485 -40.53 4.59 13.56
CA ALA A 485 -40.01 4.23 12.23
C ALA A 485 -39.31 2.87 12.25
N LEU A 486 -38.51 2.58 13.28
CA LEU A 486 -37.81 1.31 13.46
C LEU A 486 -38.75 0.12 13.70
N ALA A 487 -39.69 0.25 14.65
CA ALA A 487 -40.40 -0.89 15.22
C ALA A 487 -41.83 -1.09 14.68
N ALA A 488 -42.49 -0.03 14.20
CA ALA A 488 -43.91 -0.05 13.85
C ALA A 488 -44.17 0.02 12.35
N SER A 489 -43.34 0.74 11.56
CA SER A 489 -43.69 1.11 10.18
C SER A 489 -42.63 0.77 9.12
N HIS A 490 -41.37 1.17 9.28
CA HIS A 490 -40.39 1.18 8.18
C HIS A 490 -39.21 0.22 8.33
N GLY A 491 -38.99 -0.32 9.54
CA GLY A 491 -37.98 -1.33 9.83
C GLY A 491 -36.57 -0.78 10.10
N PHE A 492 -35.63 -1.69 10.32
CA PHE A 492 -34.26 -1.34 10.72
C PHE A 492 -33.41 -0.72 9.60
N GLY A 493 -33.53 -1.22 8.38
CA GLY A 493 -32.73 -0.76 7.24
C GLY A 493 -33.09 -1.49 5.95
N LEU A 494 -32.85 -0.83 4.82
CA LEU A 494 -33.37 -1.25 3.52
C LEU A 494 -32.44 -2.19 2.74
N SER A 495 -31.19 -2.36 3.20
CA SER A 495 -30.16 -3.21 2.58
C SER A 495 -29.99 -2.98 1.07
N SER A 496 -30.29 -1.76 0.61
CA SER A 496 -30.42 -1.40 -0.80
C SER A 496 -30.11 0.08 -1.00
N VAL A 497 -29.81 0.43 -2.25
CA VAL A 497 -29.59 1.78 -2.73
C VAL A 497 -30.92 2.44 -3.12
N ARG A 498 -30.98 3.78 -3.14
CA ARG A 498 -32.23 4.54 -3.35
C ARG A 498 -33.02 4.12 -4.60
N PHE A 499 -32.35 3.92 -5.74
CA PHE A 499 -33.03 3.68 -7.01
C PHE A 499 -33.57 2.24 -7.21
N ASN A 500 -33.13 1.26 -6.42
CA ASN A 500 -33.56 -0.14 -6.57
C ASN A 500 -34.83 -0.41 -5.74
N CYS A 501 -34.66 -0.55 -4.44
CA CYS A 501 -35.74 -0.74 -3.47
C CYS A 501 -35.44 -0.06 -2.13
N GLY A 502 -34.48 0.88 -2.14
CA GLY A 502 -34.05 1.63 -0.97
C GLY A 502 -34.74 2.98 -0.80
N THR A 503 -35.85 3.30 -1.48
CA THR A 503 -36.62 4.53 -1.24
C THR A 503 -37.96 4.19 -0.61
N GLN A 504 -38.28 4.82 0.52
CA GLN A 504 -39.61 4.83 1.14
C GLN A 504 -40.20 6.25 1.07
N ASP A 505 -41.50 6.35 1.29
CA ASP A 505 -42.26 7.59 1.49
C ASP A 505 -41.56 8.57 2.45
N ILE A 506 -41.15 8.13 3.63
CA ILE A 506 -40.47 8.98 4.63
C ILE A 506 -39.17 9.65 4.11
N HIS A 507 -38.48 9.05 3.13
CA HIS A 507 -37.32 9.67 2.50
C HIS A 507 -37.74 10.84 1.61
N LEU A 508 -38.81 10.66 0.84
CA LEU A 508 -39.37 11.69 -0.05
C LEU A 508 -39.99 12.83 0.76
N GLU A 509 -40.67 12.52 1.87
CA GLU A 509 -41.20 13.51 2.81
C GLU A 509 -40.09 14.36 3.43
N LEU A 510 -38.97 13.75 3.85
CA LEU A 510 -37.83 14.47 4.40
C LEU A 510 -37.15 15.34 3.33
N GLU A 511 -37.06 14.86 2.08
CA GLU A 511 -36.58 15.66 0.95
C GLU A 511 -37.46 16.90 0.74
N VAL A 512 -38.79 16.74 0.65
CA VAL A 512 -39.75 17.85 0.53
C VAL A 512 -39.70 18.81 1.72
N LYS A 513 -39.55 18.31 2.95
CA LYS A 513 -39.38 19.15 4.16
C LYS A 513 -38.12 20.01 4.08
N ASN A 514 -37.00 19.41 3.68
CA ASN A 514 -35.72 20.13 3.55
C ASN A 514 -35.77 21.18 2.42
N SER A 515 -36.40 20.88 1.27
CA SER A 515 -36.56 21.86 0.19
C SER A 515 -37.39 23.07 0.64
N LYS A 516 -38.51 22.83 1.33
CA LYS A 516 -39.35 23.88 1.91
C LYS A 516 -38.65 24.71 2.99
N PHE A 517 -37.73 24.09 3.74
CA PHE A 517 -36.96 24.78 4.78
C PHE A 517 -35.97 25.78 4.16
N HIS A 518 -35.23 25.36 3.13
CA HIS A 518 -34.25 26.21 2.43
C HIS A 518 -34.87 27.16 1.39
N GLY A 519 -36.08 26.88 0.91
CA GLY A 519 -36.73 27.66 -0.15
C GLY A 519 -36.32 27.23 -1.57
N THR A 520 -35.83 26.01 -1.71
CA THR A 520 -35.31 25.40 -2.94
C THR A 520 -36.35 24.49 -3.60
N HIS A 521 -36.06 24.00 -4.82
CA HIS A 521 -37.02 23.18 -5.58
C HIS A 521 -37.06 21.73 -5.07
N ASP A 522 -35.91 21.07 -4.97
CA ASP A 522 -35.80 19.67 -4.53
C ASP A 522 -34.57 19.43 -3.65
N THR A 523 -34.52 18.26 -3.00
CA THR A 523 -33.46 17.82 -2.10
C THR A 523 -33.15 16.35 -2.33
N ILE A 524 -31.88 15.97 -2.31
CA ILE A 524 -31.41 14.57 -2.38
C ILE A 524 -30.69 14.18 -1.09
N LEU A 525 -31.11 13.09 -0.44
CA LEU A 525 -30.49 12.58 0.79
C LEU A 525 -29.25 11.72 0.53
N HIS A 526 -28.24 11.90 1.38
CA HIS A 526 -26.99 11.16 1.43
C HIS A 526 -26.75 10.56 2.84
N PRO A 527 -25.93 9.50 2.99
CA PRO A 527 -25.58 8.93 4.29
C PRO A 527 -24.87 9.92 5.22
N SER A 528 -24.10 10.84 4.66
CA SER A 528 -23.47 11.96 5.35
C SER A 528 -23.31 13.17 4.42
N CYS A 529 -23.02 14.35 4.96
CA CYS A 529 -22.65 15.50 4.13
C CYS A 529 -21.23 15.35 3.52
N PHE A 530 -20.40 14.45 4.06
CA PHE A 530 -19.14 14.08 3.41
C PHE A 530 -19.43 13.41 2.06
N ASP A 531 -20.40 12.49 2.03
CA ASP A 531 -20.85 11.81 0.81
C ASP A 531 -21.58 12.75 -0.17
N ALA A 532 -22.36 13.71 0.34
CA ALA A 532 -23.01 14.74 -0.49
C ALA A 532 -21.97 15.59 -1.23
N ASN A 533 -20.96 16.10 -0.51
CA ASN A 533 -19.84 16.84 -1.09
C ASN A 533 -19.02 16.00 -2.08
N ALA A 534 -18.68 14.76 -1.72
CA ALA A 534 -17.91 13.87 -2.59
C ALA A 534 -18.65 13.50 -3.89
N GLY A 535 -19.99 13.45 -3.86
CA GLY A 535 -20.83 13.11 -4.99
C GLY A 535 -21.20 14.28 -5.92
N LEU A 536 -20.88 15.52 -5.54
CA LEU A 536 -21.36 16.74 -6.20
C LEU A 536 -20.51 17.13 -7.42
N PHE A 537 -19.23 17.45 -7.19
CA PHE A 537 -18.40 18.17 -8.17
C PHE A 537 -18.10 17.35 -9.43
N GLU A 538 -17.90 16.03 -9.33
CA GLU A 538 -17.67 15.14 -10.49
C GLU A 538 -18.89 15.06 -11.42
N VAL A 539 -20.11 15.26 -10.89
CA VAL A 539 -21.35 15.16 -11.65
C VAL A 539 -21.66 16.44 -12.44
N LEU A 540 -21.40 17.59 -11.83
CA LEU A 540 -21.77 18.90 -12.37
C LEU A 540 -20.71 19.47 -13.30
N LEU A 541 -19.43 19.15 -13.08
CA LEU A 541 -18.31 19.85 -13.71
C LEU A 541 -17.36 18.87 -14.43
N THR A 542 -16.89 19.29 -15.61
CA THR A 542 -15.95 18.56 -16.45
C THR A 542 -14.60 19.29 -16.53
N ASN A 543 -13.65 18.77 -17.32
CA ASN A 543 -12.37 19.40 -17.60
C ASN A 543 -12.46 20.73 -18.41
N GLU A 544 -13.66 21.17 -18.77
CA GLU A 544 -13.92 22.45 -19.47
C GLU A 544 -14.32 23.58 -18.49
N ASP A 545 -14.56 23.22 -17.23
CA ASP A 545 -15.07 24.11 -16.18
C ASP A 545 -13.98 24.42 -15.14
N ALA A 546 -14.29 25.34 -14.21
CA ALA A 546 -13.43 25.66 -13.07
C ALA A 546 -14.20 25.70 -11.74
N VAL A 547 -13.52 25.27 -10.66
CA VAL A 547 -13.96 25.46 -9.27
C VAL A 547 -13.06 26.47 -8.59
N LEU A 548 -13.69 27.42 -7.87
CA LEU A 548 -13.04 28.44 -7.07
C LEU A 548 -13.36 28.15 -5.59
N SER A 549 -12.36 27.79 -4.80
CA SER A 549 -12.55 27.25 -3.44
C SER A 549 -11.82 28.11 -2.39
N ASP A 550 -12.50 28.49 -1.30
CA ASP A 550 -11.86 29.13 -0.14
C ASP A 550 -10.78 28.20 0.44
N GLU A 551 -9.67 28.77 0.91
CA GLU A 551 -8.54 27.99 1.40
C GLU A 551 -8.82 27.19 2.69
N LEU A 552 -9.80 27.60 3.50
CA LEU A 552 -10.19 26.95 4.75
C LEU A 552 -11.45 26.07 4.64
N ASN A 553 -11.94 25.83 3.42
CA ASN A 553 -13.09 24.94 3.17
C ASN A 553 -12.93 23.55 3.82
N HIS A 554 -14.05 23.00 4.26
CA HIS A 554 -14.08 21.70 4.93
C HIS A 554 -13.50 20.58 4.04
N ALA A 555 -12.82 19.61 4.67
CA ALA A 555 -12.08 18.56 3.97
C ALA A 555 -12.92 17.75 2.96
N SER A 556 -14.23 17.59 3.20
CA SER A 556 -15.15 16.94 2.25
C SER A 556 -15.33 17.70 0.94
N ILE A 557 -15.34 19.04 0.98
CA ILE A 557 -15.38 19.89 -0.21
C ILE A 557 -14.10 19.69 -1.00
N ILE A 558 -12.94 19.76 -0.32
CA ILE A 558 -11.63 19.56 -0.93
C ILE A 558 -11.53 18.17 -1.59
N ASP A 559 -11.97 17.12 -0.91
CA ASP A 559 -11.94 15.76 -1.47
C ASP A 559 -12.95 15.55 -2.61
N GLY A 560 -14.14 16.16 -2.57
CA GLY A 560 -15.07 16.18 -3.70
C GLY A 560 -14.50 16.90 -4.93
N ILE A 561 -13.89 18.06 -4.74
CA ILE A 561 -13.19 18.80 -5.81
C ILE A 561 -12.01 17.98 -6.38
N ARG A 562 -11.33 17.16 -5.56
CA ARG A 562 -10.25 16.27 -6.01
C ARG A 562 -10.71 15.07 -6.85
N LEU A 563 -11.99 14.70 -6.77
CA LEU A 563 -12.61 13.68 -7.64
C LEU A 563 -13.05 14.27 -9.00
N CYS A 564 -13.32 15.57 -9.03
CA CYS A 564 -13.67 16.31 -10.25
C CYS A 564 -12.45 16.53 -11.17
N LYS A 565 -12.72 16.74 -12.47
CA LYS A 565 -11.72 17.06 -13.51
C LYS A 565 -11.58 18.56 -13.82
N ALA A 566 -12.41 19.41 -13.23
CA ALA A 566 -12.39 20.85 -13.43
C ALA A 566 -11.04 21.47 -13.04
N GLU A 567 -10.73 22.63 -13.59
CA GLU A 567 -9.60 23.43 -13.12
C GLU A 567 -9.87 23.93 -11.70
N ARG A 568 -8.83 24.02 -10.87
CA ARG A 568 -8.98 24.24 -9.42
C ARG A 568 -8.23 25.48 -9.02
N HIS A 569 -8.98 26.52 -8.67
CA HIS A 569 -8.46 27.77 -8.15
C HIS A 569 -8.78 27.84 -6.67
N ARG A 570 -7.79 28.27 -5.88
CA ARG A 570 -7.96 28.59 -4.48
C ARG A 570 -7.91 30.09 -4.33
N TYR A 571 -8.84 30.65 -3.57
CA TYR A 571 -8.76 32.05 -3.13
C TYR A 571 -8.49 32.09 -1.62
N LYS A 572 -7.81 33.16 -1.17
CA LYS A 572 -7.51 33.38 0.25
C LYS A 572 -8.79 33.50 1.08
N HIS A 573 -8.69 33.13 2.35
CA HIS A 573 -9.84 33.04 3.24
C HIS A 573 -10.61 34.35 3.33
N LEU A 574 -11.90 34.33 2.95
CA LEU A 574 -12.81 35.48 2.90
C LEU A 574 -12.35 36.66 2.00
N ASP A 575 -11.33 36.49 1.15
CA ASP A 575 -10.79 37.55 0.29
C ASP A 575 -11.56 37.65 -1.02
N MET A 576 -12.53 38.58 -1.05
CA MET A 576 -13.36 38.82 -2.23
C MET A 576 -12.59 39.40 -3.42
N ARG A 577 -11.41 40.00 -3.21
CA ARG A 577 -10.57 40.52 -4.31
C ARG A 577 -9.83 39.37 -4.99
N ASP A 578 -9.22 38.49 -4.20
CA ASP A 578 -8.56 37.29 -4.75
C ASP A 578 -9.59 36.35 -5.42
N LEU A 579 -10.81 36.25 -4.89
CA LEU A 579 -11.92 35.57 -5.56
C LEU A 579 -12.28 36.23 -6.90
N GLU A 580 -12.42 37.56 -6.95
CA GLU A 580 -12.67 38.31 -8.19
C GLU A 580 -11.56 38.12 -9.23
N ASP A 581 -10.29 38.16 -8.81
CA ASP A 581 -9.13 37.87 -9.68
C ASP A 581 -9.20 36.45 -10.26
N LYS A 582 -9.58 35.45 -9.45
CA LYS A 582 -9.78 34.07 -9.94
C LYS A 582 -10.98 33.95 -10.88
N LEU A 583 -12.06 34.70 -10.65
CA LEU A 583 -13.23 34.74 -11.56
C LEU A 583 -12.87 35.36 -12.91
N ILE A 584 -12.07 36.44 -12.91
CA ILE A 584 -11.54 37.07 -14.13
C ILE A 584 -10.63 36.08 -14.89
N ALA A 585 -9.69 35.44 -14.20
CA ALA A 585 -8.77 34.46 -14.80
C ALA A 585 -9.48 33.24 -15.42
N THR A 586 -10.68 32.90 -14.94
CA THR A 586 -11.47 31.74 -15.39
C THR A 586 -12.62 32.07 -16.33
N GLN A 587 -12.71 33.31 -16.86
CA GLN A 587 -13.80 33.70 -17.77
C GLN A 587 -13.89 32.85 -19.05
N THR A 588 -12.78 32.29 -19.52
CA THR A 588 -12.72 31.41 -20.71
C THR A 588 -13.30 30.01 -20.47
N LYS A 589 -13.61 29.65 -19.22
CA LYS A 589 -14.18 28.34 -18.85
C LYS A 589 -15.68 28.30 -19.11
N ARG A 590 -16.19 27.12 -19.47
CA ARG A 590 -17.59 26.91 -19.84
C ARG A 590 -18.52 27.17 -18.65
N GLN A 591 -18.23 26.58 -17.50
CA GLN A 591 -18.85 26.93 -16.22
C GLN A 591 -17.79 27.27 -15.16
N ARG A 592 -18.19 28.10 -14.21
CA ARG A 592 -17.44 28.44 -12.99
C ARG A 592 -18.34 28.14 -11.80
N LEU A 593 -17.80 27.50 -10.76
CA LEU A 593 -18.52 27.24 -9.52
C LEU A 593 -17.67 27.72 -8.34
N ILE A 594 -18.23 28.63 -7.53
CA ILE A 594 -17.63 29.10 -6.29
C ILE A 594 -18.06 28.16 -5.18
N ALA A 595 -17.11 27.66 -4.39
CA ALA A 595 -17.32 26.74 -3.29
C ALA A 595 -16.86 27.37 -1.96
N THR A 596 -17.75 27.42 -0.98
CA THR A 596 -17.47 27.96 0.37
C THR A 596 -18.18 27.13 1.46
N ASP A 597 -17.57 26.99 2.64
CA ASP A 597 -18.33 26.78 3.88
C ASP A 597 -19.20 28.03 4.11
N GLY A 598 -20.43 27.89 4.61
CA GLY A 598 -21.24 29.02 5.08
C GLY A 598 -20.75 29.55 6.44
N VAL A 599 -20.37 28.63 7.33
CA VAL A 599 -19.67 28.91 8.60
C VAL A 599 -18.47 27.99 8.74
N PHE A 600 -17.28 28.59 8.84
CA PHE A 600 -16.02 27.86 8.85
C PHE A 600 -15.79 27.14 10.17
N SER A 601 -15.56 25.83 10.06
CA SER A 601 -15.69 24.88 11.19
C SER A 601 -14.75 25.09 12.38
N MET A 602 -13.56 25.69 12.19
CA MET A 602 -12.54 25.86 13.23
C MET A 602 -12.64 27.23 13.92
N ASP A 603 -12.78 28.30 13.14
CA ASP A 603 -12.73 29.69 13.64
C ASP A 603 -14.12 30.31 13.86
N GLY A 604 -15.17 29.72 13.29
CA GLY A 604 -16.55 30.21 13.43
C GLY A 604 -16.87 31.45 12.58
N HIS A 605 -15.98 31.83 11.65
CA HIS A 605 -16.24 32.89 10.68
C HIS A 605 -17.46 32.54 9.82
N VAL A 606 -18.25 33.56 9.46
CA VAL A 606 -19.35 33.45 8.50
C VAL A 606 -18.85 33.95 7.15
N ALA A 607 -19.13 33.23 6.06
CA ALA A 607 -18.76 33.67 4.72
C ALA A 607 -19.46 34.99 4.35
N PRO A 608 -18.81 35.92 3.61
CA PRO A 608 -19.44 37.14 3.09
C PRO A 608 -20.35 36.80 1.89
N LEU A 609 -21.38 35.97 2.13
CA LEU A 609 -22.18 35.33 1.09
C LEU A 609 -22.84 36.33 0.14
N LYS A 610 -23.24 37.50 0.64
CA LYS A 610 -23.79 38.59 -0.17
C LYS A 610 -22.80 39.10 -1.24
N ASP A 611 -21.52 39.21 -0.90
CA ASP A 611 -20.48 39.68 -1.81
C ASP A 611 -20.07 38.55 -2.78
N ILE A 612 -20.01 37.30 -2.29
CA ILE A 612 -19.82 36.10 -3.12
C ILE A 612 -20.92 35.99 -4.19
N VAL A 613 -22.19 36.15 -3.81
CA VAL A 613 -23.34 36.13 -4.73
C VAL A 613 -23.29 37.32 -5.70
N ALA A 614 -22.91 38.51 -5.26
CA ALA A 614 -22.74 39.67 -6.14
C ALA A 614 -21.66 39.41 -7.22
N LEU A 615 -20.53 38.83 -6.84
CA LEU A 615 -19.46 38.41 -7.75
C LEU A 615 -19.91 37.27 -8.68
N ALA A 616 -20.61 36.27 -8.15
CA ALA A 616 -21.15 35.15 -8.93
C ALA A 616 -22.10 35.64 -10.05
N ASN A 617 -23.01 36.55 -9.72
CA ASN A 617 -23.90 37.20 -10.68
C ASN A 617 -23.12 38.05 -11.71
N LYS A 618 -22.13 38.83 -11.27
CA LYS A 618 -21.29 39.68 -12.14
C LYS A 618 -20.49 38.86 -13.16
N TYR A 619 -20.01 37.67 -12.79
CA TYR A 619 -19.13 36.82 -13.61
C TYR A 619 -19.81 35.56 -14.17
N ASN A 620 -21.14 35.47 -14.05
CA ASN A 620 -21.96 34.32 -14.44
C ASN A 620 -21.33 32.99 -13.97
N ALA A 621 -21.27 32.82 -12.64
CA ALA A 621 -20.76 31.63 -11.96
C ALA A 621 -21.84 31.09 -11.00
N LEU A 622 -21.84 29.77 -10.78
CA LEU A 622 -22.71 29.12 -9.81
C LEU A 622 -22.15 29.28 -8.39
N VAL A 623 -23.02 29.31 -7.38
CA VAL A 623 -22.62 29.30 -5.96
C VAL A 623 -22.97 27.97 -5.30
N PHE A 624 -21.98 27.33 -4.69
CA PHE A 624 -22.10 26.18 -3.82
C PHE A 624 -21.71 26.56 -2.38
N MET A 625 -22.56 26.19 -1.42
CA MET A 625 -22.35 26.45 0.01
C MET A 625 -22.51 25.18 0.86
N ASP A 626 -21.54 24.90 1.74
CA ASP A 626 -21.68 23.90 2.82
C ASP A 626 -22.20 24.56 4.11
N GLU A 627 -23.44 24.26 4.42
CA GLU A 627 -24.27 24.81 5.48
C GLU A 627 -24.23 24.00 6.78
N CYS A 628 -23.35 22.99 6.89
CA CYS A 628 -23.30 22.08 8.04
C CYS A 628 -23.17 22.77 9.40
N HIS A 629 -22.55 23.95 9.45
CA HIS A 629 -22.29 24.73 10.67
C HIS A 629 -23.23 25.94 10.84
N ALA A 630 -24.34 26.03 10.10
CA ALA A 630 -25.28 27.15 10.19
C ALA A 630 -26.76 26.70 10.21
N THR A 631 -27.13 25.71 9.39
CA THR A 631 -28.47 25.13 9.34
C THR A 631 -28.99 24.73 10.72
N GLY A 632 -30.21 25.18 11.03
CA GLY A 632 -30.95 24.85 12.25
C GLY A 632 -30.72 25.78 13.43
N PHE A 633 -29.90 26.83 13.30
CA PHE A 633 -29.73 27.83 14.36
C PHE A 633 -29.23 29.22 13.91
N LEU A 634 -28.58 29.35 12.75
CA LEU A 634 -28.14 30.65 12.22
C LEU A 634 -29.25 31.31 11.40
N GLY A 635 -29.44 32.62 11.57
CA GLY A 635 -30.58 33.36 11.02
C GLY A 635 -31.76 33.47 12.01
N LYS A 636 -32.83 34.19 11.64
CA LYS A 636 -33.99 34.45 12.50
C LYS A 636 -34.85 33.21 12.74
N THR A 637 -35.06 32.41 11.68
CA THR A 637 -35.77 31.13 11.68
C THR A 637 -34.80 29.93 11.77
N GLY A 638 -33.50 30.19 11.69
CA GLY A 638 -32.46 29.16 11.75
C GLY A 638 -32.14 28.57 10.38
N ARG A 639 -32.56 29.22 9.27
CA ARG A 639 -32.42 28.67 7.91
C ARG A 639 -30.94 28.45 7.53
N GLY A 640 -30.07 29.35 7.95
CA GLY A 640 -28.63 29.30 7.66
C GLY A 640 -28.04 30.67 7.31
N THR A 641 -26.94 30.63 6.57
CA THR A 641 -26.14 31.80 6.19
C THR A 641 -26.88 32.75 5.25
N GLU A 642 -27.72 32.25 4.34
CA GLU A 642 -28.56 33.09 3.46
C GLU A 642 -29.42 34.07 4.29
N GLU A 643 -30.18 33.56 5.25
CA GLU A 643 -31.05 34.35 6.11
C GLU A 643 -30.26 35.31 7.02
N TYR A 644 -29.09 34.90 7.48
CA TYR A 644 -28.19 35.75 8.28
C TYR A 644 -27.60 36.90 7.48
N CYS A 645 -27.21 36.67 6.22
CA CYS A 645 -26.72 37.69 5.29
C CYS A 645 -27.83 38.56 4.69
N GLY A 646 -29.10 38.27 4.98
CA GLY A 646 -30.25 39.00 4.44
C GLY A 646 -30.47 38.76 2.94
N LEU A 647 -30.15 37.56 2.47
CA LEU A 647 -30.48 37.09 1.12
C LEU A 647 -31.83 36.38 1.12
N GLU A 648 -32.50 36.40 -0.03
CA GLU A 648 -33.76 35.67 -0.21
C GLU A 648 -33.50 34.15 -0.26
N PRO A 649 -34.47 33.30 0.13
CA PRO A 649 -34.27 31.85 0.17
C PRO A 649 -34.01 31.27 -1.22
N GLY A 650 -33.02 30.39 -1.34
CA GLY A 650 -32.67 29.79 -2.64
C GLY A 650 -31.94 30.76 -3.59
N THR A 651 -31.27 31.78 -3.03
CA THR A 651 -30.35 32.66 -3.79
C THR A 651 -29.09 31.89 -4.22
N VAL A 652 -28.62 30.96 -3.37
CA VAL A 652 -27.52 30.05 -3.66
C VAL A 652 -28.01 28.85 -4.47
N ASP A 653 -27.35 28.54 -5.59
CA ASP A 653 -27.79 27.48 -6.50
C ASP A 653 -27.80 26.09 -5.87
N ILE A 654 -26.83 25.83 -4.97
CA ILE A 654 -26.58 24.52 -4.37
C ILE A 654 -26.18 24.68 -2.91
N VAL A 655 -26.96 24.09 -2.01
CA VAL A 655 -26.68 24.03 -0.58
C VAL A 655 -26.50 22.57 -0.14
N ASN A 656 -25.34 22.24 0.44
CA ASN A 656 -25.12 20.97 1.14
C ASN A 656 -25.25 21.18 2.64
N SER A 657 -25.90 20.28 3.37
CA SER A 657 -25.95 20.35 4.84
C SER A 657 -26.02 18.96 5.48
N THR A 658 -26.00 18.90 6.82
CA THR A 658 -25.94 17.64 7.60
C THR A 658 -27.03 17.52 8.65
N LEU A 659 -27.50 16.29 8.83
CA LEU A 659 -28.40 15.85 9.91
C LEU A 659 -27.64 15.35 11.16
N GLY A 660 -26.30 15.51 11.18
CA GLY A 660 -25.43 15.11 12.28
C GLY A 660 -25.02 16.23 13.25
N LYS A 661 -25.49 17.47 13.05
CA LYS A 661 -25.07 18.65 13.85
C LYS A 661 -26.22 19.27 14.64
N ALA A 662 -26.83 20.35 14.16
CA ALA A 662 -27.95 21.02 14.84
C ALA A 662 -29.32 20.36 14.54
N PRO A 663 -29.69 20.06 13.28
CA PRO A 663 -30.89 19.28 13.01
C PRO A 663 -30.65 17.80 13.36
N GLY A 664 -31.32 17.31 14.41
CA GLY A 664 -31.33 15.90 14.84
C GLY A 664 -30.09 15.42 15.61
N GLY A 665 -28.89 15.68 15.09
CA GLY A 665 -27.65 15.16 15.68
C GLY A 665 -27.48 13.64 15.53
N GLY A 666 -28.15 13.05 14.54
CA GLY A 666 -28.03 11.64 14.17
C GLY A 666 -26.98 11.44 13.08
N THR A 667 -27.36 10.74 12.01
CA THR A 667 -26.53 10.61 10.80
C THR A 667 -27.31 11.06 9.57
N GLY A 668 -26.63 11.61 8.58
CA GLY A 668 -27.23 12.03 7.31
C GLY A 668 -26.60 13.31 6.75
N GLY A 669 -26.74 13.48 5.45
CA GLY A 669 -26.53 14.74 4.75
C GLY A 669 -27.51 14.88 3.60
N TYR A 670 -27.52 16.04 2.98
CA TYR A 670 -28.32 16.28 1.79
C TYR A 670 -27.73 17.39 0.94
N THR A 671 -28.07 17.35 -0.35
CA THR A 671 -27.90 18.46 -1.30
C THR A 671 -29.27 19.00 -1.65
N THR A 672 -29.45 20.30 -1.65
CA THR A 672 -30.70 20.97 -2.01
C THR A 672 -30.43 22.14 -2.95
N GLY A 673 -31.37 22.44 -3.84
CA GLY A 673 -31.18 23.44 -4.89
C GLY A 673 -32.21 23.36 -6.00
N ARG A 674 -31.80 23.71 -7.23
CA ARG A 674 -32.65 23.64 -8.43
C ARG A 674 -32.97 22.18 -8.81
N GLN A 675 -34.17 21.92 -9.32
CA GLN A 675 -34.66 20.57 -9.66
C GLN A 675 -33.71 19.85 -10.62
N GLU A 676 -33.27 20.54 -11.66
CA GLU A 676 -32.38 20.02 -12.70
C GLU A 676 -31.00 19.58 -12.17
N ILE A 677 -30.50 20.23 -11.10
CA ILE A 677 -29.27 19.85 -10.42
C ILE A 677 -29.51 18.58 -9.60
N VAL A 678 -30.61 18.54 -8.85
CA VAL A 678 -30.97 17.43 -7.98
C VAL A 678 -31.28 16.17 -8.79
N ASP A 679 -32.02 16.28 -9.89
CA ASP A 679 -32.29 15.18 -10.82
C ASP A 679 -31.00 14.61 -11.41
N LEU A 680 -30.09 15.49 -11.86
CA LEU A 680 -28.79 15.07 -12.38
C LEU A 680 -27.95 14.32 -11.34
N LEU A 681 -28.00 14.77 -10.07
CA LEU A 681 -27.36 14.07 -8.95
C LEU A 681 -28.03 12.71 -8.67
N ARG A 682 -29.37 12.62 -8.67
CA ARG A 682 -30.09 11.35 -8.51
C ARG A 682 -29.68 10.32 -9.58
N GLN A 683 -29.32 10.76 -10.79
CA GLN A 683 -28.91 9.91 -11.91
C GLN A 683 -27.40 9.59 -11.97
N LYS A 684 -26.52 10.40 -11.36
CA LYS A 684 -25.05 10.28 -11.55
C LYS A 684 -24.20 10.32 -10.28
N ALA A 685 -24.70 10.82 -9.15
CA ALA A 685 -23.92 10.97 -7.93
C ALA A 685 -23.52 9.60 -7.39
N ARG A 686 -22.22 9.26 -7.52
CA ARG A 686 -21.70 7.93 -7.16
C ARG A 686 -22.03 7.51 -5.72
N PRO A 687 -21.96 8.38 -4.70
CA PRO A 687 -22.34 8.01 -3.33
C PRO A 687 -23.85 7.77 -3.14
N TYR A 688 -24.70 8.33 -4.01
CA TYR A 688 -26.15 8.07 -4.00
C TYR A 688 -26.50 6.75 -4.70
N LEU A 689 -25.81 6.44 -5.81
CA LEU A 689 -26.03 5.23 -6.61
C LEU A 689 -25.42 3.97 -5.99
N PHE A 690 -24.31 4.09 -5.27
CA PHE A 690 -23.50 2.95 -4.81
C PHE A 690 -23.32 2.85 -3.29
N SER A 691 -24.07 3.63 -2.50
CA SER A 691 -24.16 3.46 -1.04
C SER A 691 -25.60 3.16 -0.62
N ASN A 692 -25.74 2.37 0.45
CA ASN A 692 -27.04 2.07 1.04
C ASN A 692 -27.77 3.35 1.47
N THR A 693 -29.10 3.35 1.35
CA THR A 693 -29.94 4.44 1.84
C THR A 693 -29.80 4.65 3.36
N LEU A 694 -29.96 5.91 3.77
CA LEU A 694 -30.10 6.32 5.17
C LEU A 694 -31.18 5.49 5.91
N ALA A 695 -30.86 5.05 7.13
CA ALA A 695 -31.72 4.16 7.90
C ALA A 695 -33.07 4.82 8.26
N PRO A 696 -34.21 4.11 8.17
CA PRO A 696 -35.54 4.67 8.45
C PRO A 696 -35.67 5.33 9.82
N ALA A 697 -35.06 4.76 10.86
CA ALA A 697 -35.01 5.33 12.21
C ALA A 697 -34.34 6.72 12.25
N MET A 698 -33.31 6.96 11.44
CA MET A 698 -32.64 8.26 11.33
C MET A 698 -33.50 9.26 10.56
N VAL A 699 -34.16 8.80 9.48
CA VAL A 699 -35.09 9.62 8.70
C VAL A 699 -36.27 10.07 9.55
N GLY A 700 -36.89 9.17 10.33
CA GLY A 700 -37.97 9.49 11.26
C GLY A 700 -37.56 10.54 12.30
N ALA A 701 -36.42 10.33 12.98
CA ALA A 701 -35.89 11.33 13.92
C ALA A 701 -35.67 12.71 13.29
N CYS A 702 -35.05 12.74 12.11
CA CYS A 702 -34.74 14.00 11.43
C CYS A 702 -36.00 14.67 10.87
N SER A 703 -36.99 13.90 10.41
CA SER A 703 -38.27 14.39 9.89
C SER A 703 -39.10 15.12 10.96
N GLU A 704 -39.00 14.71 12.23
CA GLU A 704 -39.57 15.44 13.38
C GLU A 704 -38.69 16.64 13.78
N VAL A 705 -37.38 16.47 13.93
CA VAL A 705 -36.50 17.57 14.41
C VAL A 705 -36.36 18.71 13.40
N SER A 706 -36.35 18.44 12.08
CA SER A 706 -36.39 19.49 11.05
C SER A 706 -37.71 20.29 11.06
N GLY A 707 -38.77 19.77 11.69
CA GLY A 707 -40.00 20.53 11.94
C GLY A 707 -39.93 21.48 13.14
N ILE A 708 -39.01 21.26 14.09
CA ILE A 708 -38.93 22.02 15.36
C ILE A 708 -38.40 23.46 15.15
N GLY A 709 -37.95 23.83 13.95
CA GLY A 709 -37.65 25.22 13.57
C GLY A 709 -38.87 26.10 13.25
N LEU A 710 -40.06 25.53 13.04
CA LEU A 710 -41.25 26.28 12.59
C LEU A 710 -42.03 27.01 13.70
N GLY A 711 -41.52 27.06 14.94
CA GLY A 711 -42.22 27.70 16.04
C GLY A 711 -41.32 28.20 17.17
N ARG A 712 -41.01 29.50 17.18
CA ARG A 712 -40.68 30.22 18.42
C ARG A 712 -41.92 30.28 19.31
N GLY A 713 -42.13 29.24 20.11
CA GLY A 713 -43.04 29.24 21.26
C GLY A 713 -42.23 29.35 22.55
N GLY A 714 -41.81 30.56 22.91
CA GLY A 714 -41.01 30.82 24.11
C GLY A 714 -40.52 32.27 24.16
N GLN A 715 -41.11 33.04 25.08
CA GLN A 715 -40.61 34.34 25.53
C GLN A 715 -39.36 34.15 26.42
#